data_AF-A0A918YSK9-F1
#
_entry.id   AF-A0A918YSK9-F1
#
_cell.length_a   1.000
_cell.length_b   1.000
_cell.length_c   1.000
_cell.angle_alpha   90.00
_cell.angle_beta   90.00
_cell.angle_gamma   90.00
#
_symmetry.space_group_name_H-M   'P 1'
#
loop_
_entity.id
_entity.type
_entity.pdbx_description
1 polymer ?
#
loop_
_entity_poly.entity_id
_entity_poly.type
_entity_poly.pdbx_seq_one_letter_code
_entity_poly.pdbx_strand_id
1 'polypeptide(L)'
;MSVFDLPRLHFEGMAVTRLPTGPRCGMVDLASHRVLTDDGPYPADLPASDYHAFLDGRGTRFGPNGRPDPNGLFGIVKGWNFGGNGHFWLDARVTTVETEGGCSGGADTDADPVVGSRVDVWGHYNPYLRTTANRARVFDLDPASNWTTALMVGRFGVGRRGRSHDHGYLFTGGVTGVHPPRWVSFARIQDVGEHVLASRLRYAAVHQFTVSAPDLDWLDADQPDSGASPAVATLRSALRDGADGIVVQLALDNMASPQEPDAPDRWRVRGTVAPWHADELRSYPAGRLLVPVTGSPLHHMTVRVADGRTALNMVTAVPLASRAARPGPHGPLHRLGPPMDAGVLELRTARTDALVARIPSRSYREETTCGIVDVPAEPGWPEAAEQALVLTGSDGRGGRRTLLTERETNVQTDEALLVLHHRDRTRDADHPVRVPLRSYVRGRPAGPGRIHVRQFYNPRALPADGTAGASAARCADAVLLGTRDGRAGSDGWAADCVVEADAHGHGELVLRGERAGTCRILLSTDPLDAPPVDPETPGSAWTAYDDGDALGYWAGPGSLTVRVLPDDWHLDDVPREEVGFELVHREVFAFYEHISSFMRTEVFTLADRCKVETYADLVWQMCDPGNRAMTYYMPPTRDLSDPKARLLLAHLRNLQAARARPPMTVPAKRHPGGRDRRRSEHAGISTRGELWTALKQAAMLELAIMLQYLYAAFSVPTHAAGLAQVRAGRWTHRQWKLACGTGGASLDDGIRGSLLSVAREEMIHFLLVNNIIMAMGEPFHVPVVDFATVNAVLPVPLDFALEGLSIGSVQRFVAIEQPASLMEEIQRPGTGTQWYPSRSWESSGHGFAWRSVSELYAGIREGLQRVPDLFLVDKGRGGGEHHLFLRSALNTRHPDYQLEVDDVTSALFAVDLITEQGEGGTARWAPLLAADRAAAEGGSPQCGRESGARDTRKSGSGGGLECGTEVSHFRTFLGIADLLTTERAPGPYGHRVPWNPAHPVLRNPVLRRRDGTCAPITDPDARTVATLFNHSYHMMLQLMAQHFGTCPDASLRRSELMNCSIEVMTGMMRPLAELLVTMDSGQPGRTAGPTFELDALPAAGSRPDIARRSIGLRFAHLAAAARRCEAVPGSVGELMAFFADRFSGSAGDTCGVVLPRSNGLS
;
A
#
# COMPACT_ATOMS: atom_id res chain seq x y z
N MET A 1 -27.72 -3.81 20.78
CA MET A 1 -26.59 -3.87 19.83
C MET A 1 -26.25 -5.31 19.51
N SER A 2 -25.64 -5.56 18.36
CA SER A 2 -25.38 -6.90 17.85
C SER A 2 -24.33 -7.63 18.70
N VAL A 3 -24.48 -8.95 18.82
CA VAL A 3 -23.33 -9.87 18.90
C VAL A 3 -23.37 -10.60 17.57
N PHE A 4 -23.08 -9.76 16.58
CA PHE A 4 -23.00 -9.94 15.13
C PHE A 4 -24.20 -10.65 14.53
N ASP A 5 -25.10 -9.87 13.93
CA ASP A 5 -26.33 -10.38 13.33
C ASP A 5 -26.02 -11.40 12.21
N LEU A 6 -27.03 -12.19 11.85
CA LEU A 6 -26.90 -13.14 10.75
C LEU A 6 -27.05 -12.40 9.41
N PRO A 7 -26.37 -12.84 8.34
CA PRO A 7 -25.49 -14.02 8.28
C PRO A 7 -24.06 -13.72 8.78
N ARG A 8 -23.38 -14.77 9.28
CA ARG A 8 -21.97 -14.69 9.71
C ARG A 8 -21.09 -15.56 8.82
N LEU A 9 -19.95 -15.03 8.39
CA LEU A 9 -18.89 -15.78 7.72
C LEU A 9 -17.72 -15.92 8.69
N HIS A 10 -17.43 -17.13 9.13
CA HIS A 10 -16.31 -17.42 10.02
C HIS A 10 -15.07 -17.79 9.21
N PHE A 11 -13.92 -17.31 9.61
CA PHE A 11 -12.66 -17.58 8.92
C PHE A 11 -11.52 -17.88 9.89
N GLU A 12 -10.66 -18.80 9.47
CA GLU A 12 -9.48 -19.19 10.22
C GLU A 12 -8.26 -19.36 9.31
N GLY A 13 -7.08 -19.27 9.90
CA GLY A 13 -5.83 -19.54 9.20
C GLY A 13 -4.62 -18.97 9.92
N MET A 14 -3.71 -18.37 9.16
CA MET A 14 -2.49 -17.77 9.66
C MET A 14 -2.46 -16.27 9.35
N ALA A 15 -2.08 -15.47 10.33
CA ALA A 15 -1.69 -14.09 10.12
C ALA A 15 -0.17 -13.96 10.18
N VAL A 16 0.40 -13.06 9.38
CA VAL A 16 1.84 -12.81 9.37
C VAL A 16 2.12 -11.35 9.67
N THR A 17 3.02 -11.09 10.61
CA THR A 17 3.44 -9.74 11.03
C THR A 17 4.95 -9.59 10.88
N ARG A 18 5.42 -8.48 10.30
CA ARG A 18 6.84 -8.10 10.28
C ARG A 18 7.11 -6.89 11.17
N LEU A 19 6.71 -6.97 12.44
CA LEU A 19 6.86 -5.86 13.37
C LEU A 19 8.32 -5.74 13.86
N PRO A 20 8.98 -4.57 13.79
CA PRO A 20 10.31 -4.39 14.34
C PRO A 20 10.32 -4.60 15.86
N THR A 21 11.12 -5.54 16.36
CA THR A 21 11.12 -5.86 17.80
C THR A 21 12.17 -5.11 18.62
N GLY A 22 13.25 -4.63 18.00
CA GLY A 22 14.33 -3.93 18.71
C GLY A 22 13.91 -2.64 19.43
N PRO A 23 12.98 -1.82 18.90
CA PRO A 23 12.49 -0.65 19.62
C PRO A 23 11.84 -0.94 20.98
N ARG A 24 11.45 -2.20 21.25
CA ARG A 24 10.81 -2.65 22.50
C ARG A 24 11.79 -2.87 23.65
N CYS A 25 13.08 -2.62 23.44
CA CYS A 25 14.14 -2.95 24.40
C CYS A 25 14.28 -1.96 25.57
N GLY A 26 13.50 -0.87 25.58
CA GLY A 26 13.58 0.19 26.59
C GLY A 26 14.74 1.17 26.40
N MET A 27 15.46 1.09 25.27
CA MET A 27 16.55 2.03 24.91
C MET A 27 16.10 3.14 23.96
N VAL A 28 14.79 3.34 23.80
CA VAL A 28 14.24 4.38 22.93
C VAL A 28 13.53 5.40 23.80
N ASP A 29 14.02 6.64 23.78
CA ASP A 29 13.38 7.75 24.47
C ASP A 29 12.41 8.47 23.53
N LEU A 30 11.11 8.31 23.79
CA LEU A 30 10.05 8.83 22.92
C LEU A 30 9.83 10.33 23.10
N ALA A 31 10.26 10.91 24.23
CA ALA A 31 10.14 12.35 24.47
C ALA A 31 11.15 13.18 23.69
N SER A 32 12.41 12.74 23.63
CA SER A 32 13.47 13.41 22.86
C SER A 32 13.63 12.85 21.44
N HIS A 33 12.97 11.73 21.12
CA HIS A 33 13.12 11.02 19.85
C HIS A 33 14.57 10.61 19.59
N ARG A 34 15.19 10.01 20.61
CA ARG A 34 16.58 9.54 20.59
C ARG A 34 16.69 8.11 21.08
N VAL A 35 17.77 7.45 20.67
CA VAL A 35 18.13 6.12 21.18
C VAL A 35 19.22 6.26 22.23
N LEU A 36 19.27 5.31 23.16
CA LEU A 36 20.16 5.33 24.34
C LEU A 36 21.18 4.18 24.31
N THR A 37 22.34 4.42 24.91
CA THR A 37 23.35 3.44 25.33
C THR A 37 23.47 3.46 26.86
N ASP A 38 24.39 2.68 27.44
CA ASP A 38 24.68 2.74 28.89
C ASP A 38 25.17 4.11 29.36
N ASP A 39 25.84 4.85 28.47
CA ASP A 39 26.49 6.13 28.79
C ASP A 39 25.57 7.34 28.50
N GLY A 40 24.36 7.11 27.97
CA GLY A 40 23.37 8.13 27.66
C GLY A 40 22.91 8.13 26.19
N PRO A 41 22.43 9.27 25.66
CA PRO A 41 21.93 9.34 24.29
C PRO A 41 23.01 9.06 23.23
N TYR A 42 22.69 8.21 22.27
CA TYR A 42 23.56 7.94 21.12
C TYR A 42 23.57 9.16 20.16
N PRO A 43 24.76 9.63 19.74
CA PRO A 43 24.86 10.77 18.82
C PRO A 43 24.23 10.49 17.44
N ALA A 44 23.48 11.46 16.91
CA ALA A 44 22.73 11.31 15.66
C ALA A 44 23.60 11.30 14.38
N ASP A 45 24.85 11.77 14.49
CA ASP A 45 25.84 11.84 13.42
C ASP A 45 26.69 10.56 13.29
N LEU A 46 26.60 9.65 14.27
CA LEU A 46 27.31 8.37 14.20
C LEU A 46 26.53 7.32 13.39
N PRO A 47 27.23 6.33 12.79
CA PRO A 47 26.58 5.34 11.94
C PRO A 47 25.62 4.43 12.70
N ALA A 48 24.41 4.23 12.14
CA ALA A 48 23.44 3.32 12.73
C ALA A 48 23.93 1.86 12.84
N SER A 49 24.90 1.44 12.02
CA SER A 49 25.56 0.14 12.13
C SER A 49 26.16 -0.12 13.51
N ASP A 50 26.75 0.91 14.10
CA ASP A 50 27.49 0.80 15.35
C ASP A 50 26.50 0.68 16.50
N TYR A 51 25.40 1.44 16.44
CA TYR A 51 24.27 1.27 17.36
C TYR A 51 23.64 -0.12 17.25
N HIS A 52 23.43 -0.63 16.04
CA HIS A 52 22.87 -1.98 15.83
C HIS A 52 23.81 -3.08 16.34
N ALA A 53 25.13 -2.89 16.24
CA ALA A 53 26.13 -3.79 16.80
C ALA A 53 26.14 -3.74 18.34
N PHE A 54 25.99 -2.55 18.92
CA PHE A 54 25.78 -2.39 20.36
C PHE A 54 24.54 -3.16 20.85
N LEU A 55 23.40 -3.04 20.17
CA LEU A 55 22.19 -3.79 20.54
C LEU A 55 22.39 -5.32 20.41
N ASP A 56 23.15 -5.79 19.41
CA ASP A 56 23.43 -7.21 19.19
C ASP A 56 24.36 -7.81 20.26
N GLY A 57 25.33 -7.02 20.73
CA GLY A 57 26.27 -7.40 21.78
C GLY A 57 25.71 -7.30 23.20
N ARG A 58 24.49 -6.75 23.37
CA ARG A 58 23.89 -6.47 24.67
C ARG A 58 22.86 -7.51 25.11
N GLY A 59 22.92 -7.88 26.38
CA GLY A 59 21.91 -8.73 27.04
C GLY A 59 22.09 -10.22 26.75
N THR A 60 21.14 -11.02 27.23
CA THR A 60 21.17 -12.47 27.03
C THR A 60 20.75 -12.84 25.61
N ARG A 61 21.42 -13.85 25.06
CA ARG A 61 21.05 -14.49 23.79
C ARG A 61 20.26 -15.76 24.03
N PHE A 62 19.50 -16.22 23.04
CA PHE A 62 18.71 -17.44 23.12
C PHE A 62 18.63 -18.19 21.78
N GLY A 63 18.44 -19.50 21.84
CA GLY A 63 18.28 -20.36 20.66
C GLY A 63 16.82 -20.46 20.17
N PRO A 64 16.56 -21.09 19.01
CA PRO A 64 15.19 -21.30 18.47
C PRO A 64 14.24 -22.08 19.38
N ASN A 65 14.78 -22.81 20.37
CA ASN A 65 14.01 -23.47 21.42
C ASN A 65 13.56 -22.52 22.54
N GLY A 66 13.94 -21.24 22.48
CA GLY A 66 13.62 -20.22 23.47
C GLY A 66 14.41 -20.30 24.76
N ARG A 67 15.47 -21.12 24.83
CA ARG A 67 16.34 -21.22 26.00
C ARG A 67 17.51 -20.25 25.89
N PRO A 68 17.94 -19.63 27.01
CA PRO A 68 19.16 -18.83 27.03
C PRO A 68 20.36 -19.63 26.53
N ASP A 69 21.12 -19.03 25.62
CA ASP A 69 22.30 -19.61 25.00
C ASP A 69 23.24 -18.45 24.62
N PRO A 70 24.47 -18.37 25.19
CA PRO A 70 25.44 -17.33 24.84
C PRO A 70 25.76 -17.25 23.34
N ASN A 71 25.65 -18.38 22.62
CA ASN A 71 25.85 -18.46 21.18
C ASN A 71 24.51 -18.49 20.41
N GLY A 72 23.41 -18.16 21.09
CA GLY A 72 22.07 -18.15 20.53
C GLY A 72 21.94 -17.18 19.35
N LEU A 73 21.07 -17.54 18.40
CA LEU A 73 20.83 -16.76 17.19
C LEU A 73 20.16 -15.41 17.49
N PHE A 74 19.37 -15.33 18.56
CA PHE A 74 18.56 -14.16 18.91
C PHE A 74 19.13 -13.43 20.13
N GLY A 75 19.16 -12.10 20.08
CA GLY A 75 19.47 -11.25 21.24
C GLY A 75 18.18 -10.68 21.86
N ILE A 76 18.09 -10.64 23.20
CA ILE A 76 16.88 -10.11 23.86
C ILE A 76 16.70 -8.60 23.66
N VAL A 77 17.81 -7.85 23.56
CA VAL A 77 17.78 -6.38 23.39
C VAL A 77 17.49 -6.01 21.95
N LYS A 78 18.27 -6.50 20.99
CA LYS A 78 17.97 -6.28 19.56
C LYS A 78 16.63 -6.90 19.13
N GLY A 79 16.17 -7.91 19.87
CA GLY A 79 14.97 -8.68 19.57
C GLY A 79 15.21 -9.73 18.48
N TRP A 80 14.15 -10.43 18.11
CA TRP A 80 14.21 -11.53 17.12
C TRP A 80 13.84 -11.10 15.70
N ASN A 81 13.21 -9.94 15.52
CA ASN A 81 12.75 -9.41 14.25
C ASN A 81 13.06 -7.91 14.13
N PHE A 82 14.33 -7.54 14.15
CA PHE A 82 14.76 -6.13 14.09
C PHE A 82 14.61 -5.56 12.66
N GLY A 83 14.79 -6.41 11.64
CA GLY A 83 14.57 -6.10 10.23
C GLY A 83 13.10 -6.12 9.79
N GLY A 84 12.15 -6.19 10.73
CA GLY A 84 10.73 -6.12 10.42
C GLY A 84 10.37 -4.79 9.73
N ASN A 85 9.60 -4.85 8.64
CA ASN A 85 9.22 -3.69 7.82
C ASN A 85 7.77 -3.20 8.06
N GLY A 86 7.12 -3.70 9.09
CA GLY A 86 5.75 -3.39 9.47
C GLY A 86 4.66 -4.00 8.58
N HIS A 87 4.97 -4.92 7.67
CA HIS A 87 3.95 -5.58 6.84
C HIS A 87 3.05 -6.53 7.64
N PHE A 88 1.76 -6.54 7.30
CA PHE A 88 0.75 -7.45 7.80
C PHE A 88 -0.05 -8.06 6.65
N TRP A 89 -0.33 -9.36 6.72
CA TRP A 89 -1.23 -10.04 5.79
C TRP A 89 -1.84 -11.30 6.41
N LEU A 90 -2.91 -11.80 5.78
CA LEU A 90 -3.59 -13.03 6.17
C LEU A 90 -3.35 -14.11 5.09
N ASP A 91 -3.23 -15.35 5.55
CA ASP A 91 -3.49 -16.55 4.77
C ASP A 91 -4.59 -17.31 5.51
N ALA A 92 -5.82 -16.85 5.29
CA ALA A 92 -7.02 -17.33 5.96
C ALA A 92 -8.12 -17.67 4.95
N ARG A 93 -9.03 -18.55 5.37
CA ARG A 93 -10.15 -19.01 4.54
C ARG A 93 -11.43 -18.99 5.34
N VAL A 94 -12.54 -18.76 4.66
CA VAL A 94 -13.86 -18.97 5.25
C VAL A 94 -14.00 -20.46 5.55
N THR A 95 -14.28 -20.80 6.80
CA THR A 95 -14.41 -22.18 7.29
C THR A 95 -15.86 -22.58 7.46
N THR A 96 -16.71 -21.65 7.89
CA THR A 96 -18.10 -21.92 8.26
C THR A 96 -18.97 -20.70 7.95
N VAL A 97 -20.25 -20.92 7.66
CA VAL A 97 -21.26 -19.87 7.52
C VAL A 97 -22.46 -20.13 8.44
N GLU A 98 -23.03 -19.08 9.03
CA GLU A 98 -24.28 -19.14 9.80
C GLU A 98 -25.36 -18.27 9.11
N THR A 99 -26.57 -18.81 8.95
CA THR A 99 -27.73 -18.12 8.36
C THR A 99 -29.01 -18.42 9.16
N GLU A 100 -30.07 -17.63 9.00
CA GLU A 100 -31.31 -17.75 9.79
C GLU A 100 -32.03 -19.11 9.67
N GLY A 101 -31.75 -19.89 8.62
CA GLY A 101 -32.38 -21.19 8.33
C GLY A 101 -31.51 -22.43 8.56
N GLY A 102 -30.23 -22.29 8.89
CA GLY A 102 -29.29 -23.41 9.07
C GLY A 102 -28.71 -23.48 10.47
N CYS A 103 -28.89 -24.59 11.18
CA CYS A 103 -28.10 -24.86 12.39
C CYS A 103 -26.62 -24.98 12.01
N SER A 104 -25.73 -24.46 12.85
CA SER A 104 -24.28 -24.68 12.73
C SER A 104 -23.98 -26.18 12.59
N GLY A 105 -23.32 -26.56 11.50
CA GLY A 105 -22.91 -27.95 11.23
C GLY A 105 -23.95 -28.86 10.57
N GLY A 106 -24.98 -28.30 9.91
CA GLY A 106 -25.84 -29.06 9.00
C GLY A 106 -25.13 -29.35 7.66
N ALA A 107 -25.47 -30.46 6.99
CA ALA A 107 -24.88 -30.83 5.68
C ALA A 107 -25.06 -29.76 4.58
N ASP A 108 -26.00 -28.82 4.75
CA ASP A 108 -26.25 -27.70 3.82
C ASP A 108 -25.33 -26.48 4.03
N THR A 109 -24.75 -26.26 5.22
CA THR A 109 -23.84 -25.10 5.48
C THR A 109 -22.43 -25.32 4.93
N ASP A 110 -21.97 -26.57 4.85
CA ASP A 110 -20.68 -26.94 4.23
C ASP A 110 -20.72 -26.86 2.69
N ALA A 111 -21.90 -26.67 2.10
CA ALA A 111 -22.11 -26.60 0.67
C ALA A 111 -22.06 -25.17 0.09
N ASP A 112 -22.00 -24.13 0.92
CA ASP A 112 -21.93 -22.75 0.42
C ASP A 112 -20.60 -22.52 -0.34
N PRO A 113 -20.64 -22.06 -1.61
CA PRO A 113 -19.44 -21.81 -2.41
C PRO A 113 -18.39 -20.89 -1.77
N VAL A 114 -18.78 -20.03 -0.82
CA VAL A 114 -17.86 -19.16 -0.10
C VAL A 114 -16.95 -19.94 0.87
N VAL A 115 -17.35 -21.11 1.35
CA VAL A 115 -16.51 -21.96 2.22
C VAL A 115 -15.26 -22.42 1.45
N GLY A 116 -14.11 -22.31 2.10
CA GLY A 116 -12.78 -22.58 1.51
C GLY A 116 -12.20 -21.42 0.69
N SER A 117 -12.99 -20.38 0.40
CA SER A 117 -12.50 -19.18 -0.27
C SER A 117 -11.60 -18.33 0.63
N ARG A 118 -10.73 -17.51 0.04
CA ARG A 118 -9.79 -16.68 0.80
C ARG A 118 -10.44 -15.47 1.47
N VAL A 119 -9.85 -15.10 2.59
CA VAL A 119 -10.04 -13.83 3.29
C VAL A 119 -8.71 -13.09 3.26
N ASP A 120 -8.68 -11.96 2.56
CA ASP A 120 -7.46 -11.19 2.29
C ASP A 120 -7.56 -9.77 2.86
N VAL A 121 -6.42 -9.22 3.28
CA VAL A 121 -6.25 -7.82 3.69
C VAL A 121 -5.15 -7.17 2.87
N TRP A 122 -5.38 -5.93 2.45
CA TRP A 122 -4.48 -5.17 1.60
C TRP A 122 -4.21 -3.78 2.17
N GLY A 123 -3.16 -3.13 1.64
CA GLY A 123 -2.87 -1.74 1.95
C GLY A 123 -3.84 -0.77 1.28
N HIS A 124 -3.73 0.51 1.61
CA HIS A 124 -4.35 1.58 0.85
C HIS A 124 -3.72 1.66 -0.53
N TYR A 125 -4.54 1.96 -1.54
CA TYR A 125 -4.03 2.25 -2.87
C TYR A 125 -3.16 3.50 -2.80
N ASN A 126 -1.89 3.36 -3.18
CA ASN A 126 -0.97 4.48 -3.28
C ASN A 126 -1.14 5.10 -4.67
N PRO A 127 -1.66 6.34 -4.80
CA PRO A 127 -1.93 6.93 -6.12
C PRO A 127 -0.67 7.33 -6.89
N TYR A 128 0.47 7.51 -6.22
CA TYR A 128 1.73 7.82 -6.88
C TYR A 128 2.42 6.58 -7.45
N LEU A 129 2.55 5.54 -6.62
CA LEU A 129 3.11 4.26 -7.04
C LEU A 129 2.10 3.40 -7.80
N ARG A 130 0.81 3.78 -7.72
CA ARG A 130 -0.34 3.12 -8.33
C ARG A 130 -0.38 1.63 -7.96
N THR A 131 -0.48 1.36 -6.66
CA THR A 131 -0.40 -0.01 -6.13
C THR A 131 -0.93 -0.13 -4.70
N THR A 132 -1.42 -1.31 -4.33
CA THR A 132 -1.61 -1.74 -2.92
C THR A 132 -0.47 -2.59 -2.36
N ALA A 133 0.65 -2.77 -3.09
CA ALA A 133 1.82 -3.54 -2.64
C ALA A 133 2.48 -3.02 -1.36
N ASN A 134 2.10 -1.83 -0.89
CA ASN A 134 2.44 -1.34 0.44
C ASN A 134 1.91 -2.25 1.56
N ARG A 135 0.99 -3.18 1.27
CA ARG A 135 0.32 -4.14 2.19
C ARG A 135 -0.39 -3.45 3.35
N ALA A 136 -1.19 -4.22 4.08
CA ALA A 136 -1.66 -3.79 5.40
C ALA A 136 -0.46 -3.67 6.36
N ARG A 137 -0.62 -2.91 7.45
CA ARG A 137 0.47 -2.60 8.38
C ARG A 137 0.20 -3.09 9.79
N VAL A 138 1.29 -3.41 10.48
CA VAL A 138 1.36 -3.62 11.92
C VAL A 138 2.44 -2.70 12.48
N PHE A 139 2.13 -1.99 13.56
CA PHE A 139 3.06 -1.06 14.21
C PHE A 139 2.71 -0.89 15.69
N ASP A 140 3.69 -0.47 16.49
CA ASP A 140 3.46 -0.03 17.86
C ASP A 140 3.29 1.50 17.88
N LEU A 141 2.23 1.99 18.52
CA LEU A 141 2.15 3.44 18.83
C LEU A 141 3.24 3.82 19.84
N ASP A 142 3.40 2.96 20.85
CA ASP A 142 4.41 3.00 21.90
C ASP A 142 5.13 1.65 21.94
N PRO A 143 6.33 1.55 21.34
CA PRO A 143 7.12 0.31 21.38
C PRO A 143 7.46 -0.16 22.81
N ALA A 144 7.40 0.74 23.79
CA ALA A 144 7.65 0.43 25.18
C ALA A 144 6.39 -0.09 25.90
N SER A 145 5.28 -0.31 25.18
CA SER A 145 4.07 -0.91 25.72
C SER A 145 3.53 -2.09 24.91
N ASN A 146 3.13 -3.15 25.63
CA ASN A 146 2.51 -4.34 25.05
C ASN A 146 1.04 -4.14 24.64
N TRP A 147 0.47 -2.99 24.94
CA TRP A 147 -0.94 -2.68 24.72
C TRP A 147 -1.20 -1.88 23.45
N THR A 148 -0.16 -1.57 22.65
CA THR A 148 -0.27 -0.59 21.56
C THR A 148 0.03 -1.14 20.16
N THR A 149 0.21 -2.45 20.02
CA THR A 149 0.41 -3.10 18.73
C THR A 149 -0.87 -3.04 17.91
N ALA A 150 -0.92 -2.11 16.96
CA ALA A 150 -2.08 -1.83 16.13
C ALA A 150 -1.96 -2.45 14.75
N LEU A 151 -3.11 -2.74 14.14
CA LEU A 151 -3.22 -3.08 12.73
C LEU A 151 -3.74 -1.90 11.94
N MET A 152 -3.46 -1.89 10.64
CA MET A 152 -4.03 -0.93 9.71
C MET A 152 -4.25 -1.60 8.36
N VAL A 153 -5.50 -1.66 7.96
CA VAL A 153 -5.93 -2.25 6.69
C VAL A 153 -6.45 -1.12 5.80
N GLY A 154 -6.11 -1.16 4.51
CA GLY A 154 -6.68 -0.22 3.53
C GLY A 154 -7.75 -0.85 2.65
N ARG A 155 -7.73 -2.18 2.49
CA ARG A 155 -8.80 -2.92 1.82
C ARG A 155 -9.00 -4.30 2.40
N PHE A 156 -10.24 -4.75 2.46
CA PHE A 156 -10.63 -6.11 2.84
C PHE A 156 -11.25 -6.83 1.63
N GLY A 157 -11.02 -8.14 1.48
CA GLY A 157 -11.59 -8.93 0.39
C GLY A 157 -11.92 -10.36 0.79
N VAL A 158 -13.03 -10.88 0.27
CA VAL A 158 -13.52 -12.25 0.53
C VAL A 158 -13.93 -12.93 -0.78
N GLY A 159 -13.70 -14.23 -0.90
CA GLY A 159 -14.30 -15.06 -1.97
C GLY A 159 -13.34 -15.59 -3.03
N ARG A 160 -12.12 -15.04 -3.10
CA ARG A 160 -11.12 -15.44 -4.10
C ARG A 160 -10.65 -16.88 -3.91
N ARG A 161 -10.47 -17.62 -5.01
CA ARG A 161 -9.86 -18.98 -5.00
C ARG A 161 -8.64 -19.01 -5.92
N GLY A 162 -7.44 -19.07 -5.34
CA GLY A 162 -6.21 -18.93 -6.15
C GLY A 162 -6.02 -17.47 -6.57
N ARG A 163 -5.72 -17.19 -7.84
CA ARG A 163 -5.49 -15.82 -8.36
C ARG A 163 -6.82 -15.17 -8.71
N SER A 164 -6.99 -13.87 -8.47
CA SER A 164 -8.28 -13.20 -8.72
C SER A 164 -8.67 -13.12 -10.20
N HIS A 165 -7.71 -13.24 -11.13
CA HIS A 165 -8.01 -13.33 -12.56
C HIS A 165 -8.43 -14.74 -13.01
N ASP A 166 -8.24 -15.76 -12.15
CA ASP A 166 -8.78 -17.12 -12.36
C ASP A 166 -10.18 -17.23 -11.72
N HIS A 167 -10.27 -16.92 -10.41
CA HIS A 167 -11.52 -16.88 -9.64
C HIS A 167 -11.53 -15.65 -8.74
N GLY A 168 -12.32 -14.64 -9.12
CA GLY A 168 -12.37 -13.32 -8.48
C GLY A 168 -12.88 -13.33 -7.05
N TYR A 169 -12.77 -12.16 -6.40
CA TYR A 169 -13.42 -11.92 -5.11
C TYR A 169 -14.93 -11.86 -5.29
N LEU A 170 -15.68 -12.25 -4.25
CA LEU A 170 -17.13 -12.03 -4.19
C LEU A 170 -17.43 -10.57 -3.85
N PHE A 171 -16.67 -10.01 -2.91
CA PHE A 171 -16.66 -8.58 -2.62
C PHE A 171 -15.30 -8.12 -2.11
N THR A 172 -15.04 -6.83 -2.28
CA THR A 172 -13.96 -6.13 -1.60
C THR A 172 -14.48 -4.82 -1.01
N GLY A 173 -13.72 -4.17 -0.13
CA GLY A 173 -14.07 -2.81 0.25
C GLY A 173 -13.00 -2.06 1.03
N GLY A 174 -13.08 -0.74 0.94
CA GLY A 174 -12.15 0.18 1.57
C GLY A 174 -12.22 0.16 3.09
N VAL A 175 -11.08 0.13 3.76
CA VAL A 175 -10.99 0.20 5.23
C VAL A 175 -10.25 1.46 5.61
N THR A 176 -10.72 2.14 6.65
CA THR A 176 -10.12 3.39 7.14
C THR A 176 -9.78 3.31 8.62
N GLY A 177 -8.84 4.17 9.04
CA GLY A 177 -8.44 4.31 10.44
C GLY A 177 -7.41 3.27 10.91
N VAL A 178 -7.09 3.35 12.20
CA VAL A 178 -6.19 2.43 12.91
C VAL A 178 -7.04 1.43 13.70
N HIS A 179 -6.61 0.18 13.72
CA HIS A 179 -7.33 -0.91 14.39
C HIS A 179 -6.58 -1.31 15.66
N PRO A 180 -6.90 -0.69 16.81
CA PRO A 180 -6.22 -0.93 18.07
C PRO A 180 -6.37 -2.38 18.53
N PRO A 181 -5.41 -2.91 19.32
CA PRO A 181 -5.60 -4.17 20.00
C PRO A 181 -6.65 -3.98 21.10
N ARG A 182 -7.82 -4.57 20.91
CA ARG A 182 -8.84 -4.70 21.95
C ARG A 182 -8.72 -6.03 22.63
N TRP A 183 -9.28 -6.10 23.83
CA TRP A 183 -9.44 -7.36 24.53
C TRP A 183 -8.14 -8.17 24.65
N VAL A 184 -7.04 -7.47 24.94
CA VAL A 184 -5.70 -8.05 25.07
C VAL A 184 -5.67 -9.01 26.26
N SER A 185 -5.17 -10.22 26.04
CA SER A 185 -5.00 -11.26 27.06
C SER A 185 -3.54 -11.69 27.12
N PHE A 186 -2.92 -11.57 28.28
CA PHE A 186 -1.54 -12.02 28.53
C PHE A 186 -1.44 -13.46 29.05
N ALA A 187 -2.60 -14.13 29.17
CA ALA A 187 -2.72 -15.50 29.67
C ALA A 187 -3.66 -16.36 28.79
N ARG A 188 -3.73 -16.06 27.48
CA ARG A 188 -4.59 -16.81 26.54
C ARG A 188 -4.20 -18.29 26.51
N ILE A 189 -2.90 -18.57 26.55
CA ILE A 189 -2.35 -19.93 26.61
C ILE A 189 -1.71 -20.08 28.00
N GLN A 190 -2.19 -21.04 28.79
CA GLN A 190 -1.79 -21.17 30.20
C GLN A 190 -0.41 -21.81 30.37
N ASP A 191 -0.10 -22.84 29.59
CA ASP A 191 1.21 -23.47 29.57
C ASP A 191 1.88 -23.35 28.19
N VAL A 192 2.99 -22.62 28.17
CA VAL A 192 3.85 -22.45 26.98
C VAL A 192 5.24 -23.07 27.19
N GLY A 193 5.46 -23.75 28.32
CA GLY A 193 6.77 -24.21 28.78
C GLY A 193 7.73 -23.08 29.16
N GLU A 194 8.97 -23.46 29.49
CA GLU A 194 10.06 -22.51 29.73
C GLU A 194 10.55 -21.92 28.40
N HIS A 195 10.33 -20.62 28.21
CA HIS A 195 10.71 -19.91 26.99
C HIS A 195 10.94 -18.42 27.31
N VAL A 196 12.02 -17.82 26.81
CA VAL A 196 12.32 -16.37 27.04
C VAL A 196 11.19 -15.46 26.55
N LEU A 197 10.53 -15.85 25.45
CA LEU A 197 9.35 -15.16 24.90
C LEU A 197 8.01 -15.59 25.51
N ALA A 198 7.95 -16.18 26.70
CA ALA A 198 6.71 -16.72 27.29
C ALA A 198 5.57 -15.70 27.30
N SER A 199 5.82 -14.42 27.62
CA SER A 199 4.79 -13.37 27.61
C SER A 199 4.17 -13.17 26.21
N ARG A 200 4.97 -13.27 25.15
CA ARG A 200 4.50 -13.19 23.76
C ARG A 200 3.77 -14.45 23.30
N LEU A 201 4.23 -15.62 23.76
CA LEU A 201 3.59 -16.89 23.42
C LEU A 201 2.23 -17.05 24.11
N ARG A 202 2.00 -16.41 25.25
CA ARG A 202 0.72 -16.39 25.98
C ARG A 202 -0.24 -15.31 25.48
N TYR A 203 0.25 -14.38 24.67
CA TYR A 203 -0.45 -13.19 24.23
C TYR A 203 -1.58 -13.51 23.24
N ALA A 204 -2.68 -12.78 23.37
CA ALA A 204 -3.69 -12.65 22.33
C ALA A 204 -4.29 -11.24 22.30
N ALA A 205 -4.74 -10.82 21.14
CA ALA A 205 -5.47 -9.57 20.96
C ALA A 205 -6.59 -9.72 19.94
N VAL A 206 -7.67 -8.95 20.13
CA VAL A 206 -8.79 -8.83 19.20
C VAL A 206 -8.67 -7.51 18.47
N HIS A 207 -8.75 -7.55 17.15
CA HIS A 207 -8.84 -6.37 16.31
C HIS A 207 -10.21 -6.36 15.62
N GLN A 208 -10.76 -5.18 15.45
CA GLN A 208 -12.04 -4.99 14.78
C GLN A 208 -11.97 -3.75 13.90
N PHE A 209 -12.59 -3.86 12.73
CA PHE A 209 -12.81 -2.75 11.83
C PHE A 209 -14.09 -2.98 11.03
N THR A 210 -14.53 -1.95 10.32
CA THR A 210 -15.75 -1.99 9.53
C THR A 210 -15.45 -1.55 8.11
N VAL A 211 -16.23 -2.04 7.16
CA VAL A 211 -16.31 -1.51 5.80
C VAL A 211 -17.71 -0.93 5.65
N SER A 212 -17.80 0.36 5.35
CA SER A 212 -19.10 1.00 5.18
C SER A 212 -19.80 0.50 3.91
N ALA A 213 -21.13 0.53 3.86
CA ALA A 213 -21.88 0.10 2.69
C ALA A 213 -21.47 0.82 1.38
N PRO A 214 -21.21 2.15 1.38
CA PRO A 214 -20.69 2.85 0.20
C PRO A 214 -19.29 2.41 -0.25
N ASP A 215 -18.47 1.89 0.66
CA ASP A 215 -17.09 1.47 0.37
C ASP A 215 -16.99 -0.01 -0.06
N LEU A 216 -18.12 -0.72 -0.14
CA LEU A 216 -18.19 -2.13 -0.58
C LEU A 216 -18.44 -2.27 -2.09
N ASP A 217 -17.52 -2.95 -2.75
CA ASP A 217 -17.65 -3.38 -4.15
C ASP A 217 -18.10 -4.84 -4.21
N TRP A 218 -19.35 -5.07 -4.62
CA TRP A 218 -19.91 -6.40 -4.87
C TRP A 218 -19.55 -6.89 -6.28
N LEU A 219 -18.49 -7.69 -6.38
CA LEU A 219 -17.89 -8.08 -7.66
C LEU A 219 -18.51 -9.32 -8.29
N ASP A 220 -19.26 -10.09 -7.50
CA ASP A 220 -20.03 -11.26 -7.96
C ASP A 220 -21.22 -10.88 -8.86
N ALA A 221 -21.73 -9.65 -8.76
CA ALA A 221 -22.87 -9.17 -9.55
C ALA A 221 -22.57 -9.08 -11.07
N ASP A 222 -21.30 -8.91 -11.43
CA ASP A 222 -20.83 -8.87 -12.82
C ASP A 222 -20.63 -10.30 -13.41
N GLN A 223 -20.79 -11.36 -12.61
CA GLN A 223 -20.54 -12.77 -12.99
C GLN A 223 -21.77 -13.67 -12.71
N PRO A 224 -22.83 -13.61 -13.55
CA PRO A 224 -24.06 -14.38 -13.34
C PRO A 224 -23.87 -15.92 -13.35
N ASP A 225 -22.78 -16.43 -13.94
CA ASP A 225 -22.46 -17.86 -14.01
C ASP A 225 -21.51 -18.36 -12.88
N SER A 226 -21.01 -17.50 -12.00
CA SER A 226 -20.20 -17.93 -10.85
C SER A 226 -21.12 -18.33 -9.71
N GLY A 227 -21.34 -19.63 -9.50
CA GLY A 227 -22.16 -20.22 -8.42
C GLY A 227 -22.31 -19.33 -7.18
N ALA A 228 -23.39 -18.52 -7.17
CA ALA A 228 -23.57 -17.43 -6.23
C ALA A 228 -23.70 -17.97 -4.80
N SER A 229 -22.93 -17.41 -3.87
CA SER A 229 -22.99 -17.78 -2.45
C SER A 229 -24.29 -17.26 -1.82
N PRO A 230 -25.19 -18.14 -1.32
CA PRO A 230 -26.39 -17.72 -0.61
C PRO A 230 -26.09 -16.87 0.63
N ALA A 231 -25.03 -17.21 1.37
CA ALA A 231 -24.62 -16.43 2.55
C ALA A 231 -24.21 -15.00 2.18
N VAL A 232 -23.44 -14.82 1.10
CA VAL A 232 -23.05 -13.49 0.61
C VAL A 232 -24.23 -12.72 0.02
N ALA A 233 -25.16 -13.38 -0.65
CA ALA A 233 -26.41 -12.76 -1.09
C ALA A 233 -27.26 -12.26 0.08
N THR A 234 -27.34 -13.06 1.16
CA THR A 234 -28.06 -12.68 2.39
C THR A 234 -27.36 -11.52 3.09
N LEU A 235 -26.03 -11.50 3.14
CA LEU A 235 -25.25 -10.39 3.68
C LEU A 235 -25.54 -9.08 2.93
N ARG A 236 -25.57 -9.15 1.59
CA ARG A 236 -25.95 -8.02 0.74
C ARG A 236 -27.40 -7.57 0.98
N SER A 237 -28.33 -8.49 1.24
CA SER A 237 -29.70 -8.14 1.63
C SER A 237 -29.73 -7.38 2.94
N ALA A 238 -29.01 -7.86 3.96
CA ALA A 238 -28.97 -7.19 5.27
C ALA A 238 -28.54 -5.72 5.18
N LEU A 239 -27.61 -5.39 4.27
CA LEU A 239 -27.22 -3.99 4.01
C LEU A 239 -28.30 -3.18 3.28
N ARG A 240 -29.08 -3.80 2.39
CA ARG A 240 -30.26 -3.15 1.78
C ARG A 240 -31.38 -2.96 2.80
N ASP A 241 -31.47 -3.85 3.77
CA ASP A 241 -32.53 -3.91 4.79
C ASP A 241 -32.21 -3.07 6.04
N GLY A 242 -31.05 -2.41 6.09
CA GLY A 242 -30.74 -1.36 7.08
C GLY A 242 -29.37 -1.42 7.74
N ALA A 243 -28.53 -2.43 7.46
CA ALA A 243 -27.15 -2.41 7.97
C ALA A 243 -26.28 -1.37 7.25
N ASP A 244 -25.51 -0.60 8.01
CA ASP A 244 -24.66 0.50 7.52
C ASP A 244 -23.34 0.02 6.88
N GLY A 245 -23.06 -1.28 6.97
CA GLY A 245 -21.87 -1.90 6.39
C GLY A 245 -21.65 -3.32 6.92
N ILE A 246 -20.39 -3.74 6.92
CA ILE A 246 -19.94 -5.00 7.53
C ILE A 246 -18.93 -4.73 8.63
N VAL A 247 -18.92 -5.59 9.64
CA VAL A 247 -17.89 -5.65 10.68
C VAL A 247 -17.02 -6.86 10.43
N VAL A 248 -15.71 -6.68 10.60
CA VAL A 248 -14.72 -7.73 10.57
C VAL A 248 -14.05 -7.74 11.93
N GLN A 249 -14.25 -8.82 12.68
CA GLN A 249 -13.54 -9.08 13.93
C GLN A 249 -12.54 -10.21 13.71
N LEU A 250 -11.30 -10.05 14.19
CA LEU A 250 -10.29 -11.09 14.18
C LEU A 250 -9.50 -11.10 15.48
N ALA A 251 -9.09 -12.29 15.92
CA ALA A 251 -8.19 -12.49 17.03
C ALA A 251 -6.88 -13.11 16.57
N LEU A 252 -5.77 -12.59 17.09
CA LEU A 252 -4.43 -13.14 16.89
C LEU A 252 -3.98 -13.84 18.18
N ASP A 253 -3.62 -15.12 18.09
CA ASP A 253 -3.02 -15.89 19.19
C ASP A 253 -2.02 -16.93 18.67
N ASN A 254 -1.41 -17.71 19.58
CA ASN A 254 -0.51 -18.83 19.25
C ASN A 254 0.63 -18.46 18.27
N MET A 255 1.42 -17.45 18.63
CA MET A 255 2.63 -17.09 17.89
C MET A 255 3.55 -18.31 17.70
N ALA A 256 4.01 -18.53 16.48
CA ALA A 256 5.05 -19.51 16.18
C ALA A 256 6.36 -19.10 16.85
N SER A 257 7.12 -20.07 17.36
CA SER A 257 8.45 -19.77 17.90
C SER A 257 9.39 -19.35 16.75
N PRO A 258 10.12 -18.23 16.87
CA PRO A 258 11.01 -17.77 15.81
C PRO A 258 12.13 -18.79 15.57
N GLN A 259 12.41 -19.07 14.29
CA GLN A 259 13.44 -20.06 13.89
C GLN A 259 14.69 -19.39 13.35
N GLU A 260 14.54 -18.23 12.70
CA GLU A 260 15.61 -17.43 12.11
C GLU A 260 15.42 -15.95 12.47
N PRO A 261 16.50 -15.17 12.69
CA PRO A 261 16.40 -13.72 12.89
C PRO A 261 15.72 -13.02 11.71
N ASP A 262 14.92 -11.99 11.98
CA ASP A 262 14.23 -11.16 10.99
C ASP A 262 13.20 -11.91 10.11
N ALA A 263 12.91 -13.17 10.46
CA ALA A 263 11.82 -13.92 9.90
C ALA A 263 10.47 -13.32 10.34
N PRO A 264 9.45 -13.29 9.47
CA PRO A 264 8.12 -12.83 9.83
C PRO A 264 7.52 -13.67 10.98
N ASP A 265 6.91 -12.99 11.95
CA ASP A 265 6.16 -13.66 13.01
C ASP A 265 4.85 -14.20 12.43
N ARG A 266 4.49 -15.42 12.80
CA ARG A 266 3.31 -16.14 12.32
C ARG A 266 2.38 -16.43 13.47
N TRP A 267 1.11 -16.09 13.32
CA TRP A 267 0.08 -16.19 14.35
C TRP A 267 -1.07 -17.04 13.83
N ARG A 268 -1.79 -17.72 14.72
CA ARG A 268 -3.12 -18.22 14.40
C ARG A 268 -4.06 -17.00 14.33
N VAL A 269 -4.89 -16.95 13.29
CA VAL A 269 -5.98 -15.98 13.17
C VAL A 269 -7.32 -16.70 13.12
N ARG A 270 -8.29 -16.17 13.84
CA ARG A 270 -9.70 -16.60 13.82
C ARG A 270 -10.59 -15.36 13.81
N GLY A 271 -11.64 -15.34 13.02
CA GLY A 271 -12.45 -14.15 12.87
C GLY A 271 -13.83 -14.38 12.27
N THR A 272 -14.64 -13.33 12.26
CA THR A 272 -16.02 -13.32 11.78
C THR A 272 -16.28 -12.05 10.97
N VAL A 273 -16.98 -12.21 9.85
CA VAL A 273 -17.58 -11.12 9.05
C VAL A 273 -19.10 -11.18 9.21
N ALA A 274 -19.72 -10.03 9.50
CA ALA A 274 -21.16 -9.93 9.74
C ALA A 274 -21.69 -8.52 9.40
N PRO A 275 -23.03 -8.30 9.35
CA PRO A 275 -23.61 -6.97 9.25
C PRO A 275 -23.15 -6.05 10.39
N TRP A 276 -22.99 -4.77 10.10
CA TRP A 276 -22.63 -3.72 11.06
C TRP A 276 -23.63 -2.57 11.02
N HIS A 277 -23.87 -1.96 12.18
CA HIS A 277 -24.75 -0.81 12.35
C HIS A 277 -23.97 0.37 12.92
N ALA A 278 -24.23 1.59 12.45
CA ALA A 278 -23.50 2.80 12.84
C ALA A 278 -23.67 3.16 14.33
N ASP A 279 -24.66 2.61 15.01
CA ASP A 279 -24.80 2.69 16.47
C ASP A 279 -23.76 1.88 17.23
N GLU A 280 -23.03 0.99 16.56
CA GLU A 280 -21.94 0.20 17.11
C GLU A 280 -20.59 0.88 16.86
N LEU A 281 -19.60 0.58 17.71
CA LEU A 281 -18.23 1.06 17.47
C LEU A 281 -17.57 0.26 16.36
N ARG A 282 -16.79 0.95 15.52
CA ARG A 282 -16.02 0.33 14.46
C ARG A 282 -14.89 -0.53 15.02
N SER A 283 -14.24 -0.07 16.08
CA SER A 283 -13.02 -0.66 16.63
C SER A 283 -13.19 -1.42 17.94
N TYR A 284 -14.41 -1.59 18.45
CA TYR A 284 -14.68 -2.28 19.72
C TYR A 284 -15.86 -3.27 19.61
N PRO A 285 -15.77 -4.48 20.17
CA PRO A 285 -16.84 -5.47 20.07
C PRO A 285 -18.19 -5.01 20.65
N ALA A 286 -19.27 -5.21 19.89
CA ALA A 286 -20.62 -4.84 20.27
C ALA A 286 -21.27 -5.83 21.26
N GLY A 287 -22.31 -5.38 21.95
CA GLY A 287 -23.08 -6.16 22.95
C GLY A 287 -22.90 -5.68 24.40
N ARG A 288 -23.45 -6.42 25.35
CA ARG A 288 -23.32 -6.17 26.80
C ARG A 288 -21.99 -6.71 27.29
N LEU A 289 -21.12 -5.86 27.83
CA LEU A 289 -19.77 -6.25 28.24
C LEU A 289 -19.79 -6.99 29.59
N LEU A 290 -19.33 -8.23 29.59
CA LEU A 290 -19.07 -9.00 30.81
C LEU A 290 -17.56 -9.00 31.10
N VAL A 291 -17.17 -8.53 32.29
CA VAL A 291 -15.79 -8.40 32.75
C VAL A 291 -15.48 -9.42 33.85
N PRO A 292 -14.24 -9.95 33.93
CA PRO A 292 -13.87 -10.94 34.92
C PRO A 292 -13.94 -10.39 36.33
N VAL A 293 -14.52 -11.17 37.25
CA VAL A 293 -14.31 -10.93 38.68
C VAL A 293 -12.93 -11.43 39.09
N THR A 294 -12.39 -10.92 40.20
CA THR A 294 -11.08 -11.34 40.71
C THR A 294 -10.97 -12.87 40.82
N GLY A 295 -9.91 -13.43 40.24
CA GLY A 295 -9.66 -14.88 40.22
C GLY A 295 -10.62 -15.69 39.32
N SER A 296 -11.36 -15.03 38.43
CA SER A 296 -12.05 -15.70 37.33
C SER A 296 -11.03 -16.30 36.35
N PRO A 297 -11.26 -17.51 35.85
CA PRO A 297 -10.40 -18.11 34.83
C PRO A 297 -10.82 -17.70 33.41
N LEU A 298 -11.94 -16.99 33.25
CA LEU A 298 -12.41 -16.49 31.96
C LEU A 298 -11.98 -15.04 31.75
N HIS A 299 -11.83 -14.67 30.50
CA HIS A 299 -11.58 -13.31 30.07
C HIS A 299 -12.89 -12.64 29.62
N HIS A 300 -12.87 -11.35 29.27
CA HIS A 300 -14.07 -10.62 28.87
C HIS A 300 -14.74 -11.19 27.62
N MET A 301 -16.05 -10.93 27.54
CA MET A 301 -16.90 -11.29 26.42
C MET A 301 -18.02 -10.26 26.31
N THR A 302 -18.70 -10.24 25.17
CA THR A 302 -19.98 -9.55 25.04
C THR A 302 -21.13 -10.50 24.83
N VAL A 303 -22.32 -10.09 25.25
CA VAL A 303 -23.55 -10.87 25.09
C VAL A 303 -24.69 -10.02 24.54
N ARG A 304 -25.49 -10.62 23.66
CA ARG A 304 -26.79 -10.12 23.22
C ARG A 304 -27.86 -11.13 23.60
N VAL A 305 -28.92 -10.67 24.24
CA VAL A 305 -30.12 -11.47 24.54
C VAL A 305 -31.29 -10.82 23.82
N ALA A 306 -31.79 -11.47 22.78
CA ALA A 306 -32.88 -10.97 21.94
C ALA A 306 -33.53 -12.12 21.19
N ASP A 307 -34.80 -11.98 20.81
CA ASP A 307 -35.50 -12.89 19.90
C ASP A 307 -35.47 -14.36 20.36
N GLY A 308 -35.50 -14.59 21.69
CA GLY A 308 -35.40 -15.94 22.27
C GLY A 308 -34.03 -16.60 22.12
N ARG A 309 -32.99 -15.85 21.75
CA ARG A 309 -31.61 -16.31 21.60
C ARG A 309 -30.65 -15.50 22.45
N THR A 310 -29.58 -16.15 22.88
CA THR A 310 -28.43 -15.53 23.53
C THR A 310 -27.19 -15.79 22.68
N ALA A 311 -26.63 -14.71 22.12
CA ALA A 311 -25.41 -14.72 21.34
C ALA A 311 -24.26 -14.19 22.20
N LEU A 312 -23.17 -14.95 22.31
CA LEU A 312 -21.98 -14.57 23.08
C LEU A 312 -20.76 -14.48 22.17
N ASN A 313 -20.00 -13.39 22.29
CA ASN A 313 -18.69 -13.29 21.67
C ASN A 313 -17.61 -13.72 22.66
N MET A 314 -17.14 -14.95 22.50
CA MET A 314 -16.15 -15.61 23.36
C MET A 314 -14.80 -15.81 22.64
N VAL A 315 -14.51 -15.05 21.58
CA VAL A 315 -13.34 -15.24 20.69
C VAL A 315 -12.01 -15.43 21.45
N THR A 316 -11.77 -14.61 22.48
CA THR A 316 -10.60 -14.73 23.38
C THR A 316 -10.95 -15.12 24.82
N ALA A 317 -12.24 -15.29 25.14
CA ALA A 317 -12.74 -15.41 26.52
C ALA A 317 -12.26 -16.67 27.25
N VAL A 318 -12.19 -17.81 26.54
CA VAL A 318 -11.83 -19.12 27.13
C VAL A 318 -10.34 -19.41 26.94
N PRO A 319 -9.52 -19.51 28.01
CA PRO A 319 -8.11 -19.84 27.87
C PRO A 319 -7.87 -21.24 27.31
N LEU A 320 -6.70 -21.43 26.71
CA LEU A 320 -6.21 -22.70 26.19
C LEU A 320 -5.24 -23.32 27.19
N ALA A 321 -5.39 -24.62 27.44
CA ALA A 321 -4.64 -25.30 28.49
C ALA A 321 -3.12 -25.28 28.25
N SER A 322 -2.68 -25.53 27.01
CA SER A 322 -1.26 -25.64 26.70
C SER A 322 -0.93 -25.35 25.23
N ARG A 323 0.36 -25.27 24.93
CA ARG A 323 0.92 -25.21 23.59
C ARG A 323 2.07 -26.21 23.48
N ALA A 324 2.11 -26.97 22.39
CA ALA A 324 3.18 -27.92 22.14
C ALA A 324 4.55 -27.21 22.04
N ALA A 325 5.62 -27.86 22.50
CA ALA A 325 6.96 -27.28 22.46
C ALA A 325 7.52 -27.13 21.03
N ARG A 326 7.04 -27.94 20.08
CA ARG A 326 7.44 -27.89 18.66
C ARG A 326 6.24 -27.60 17.75
N PRO A 327 6.45 -26.97 16.58
CA PRO A 327 5.44 -26.81 15.55
C PRO A 327 4.79 -28.15 15.14
N GLY A 328 3.56 -28.08 14.65
CA GLY A 328 2.88 -29.25 14.09
C GLY A 328 3.49 -29.71 12.76
N PRO A 329 3.16 -30.93 12.29
CA PRO A 329 3.68 -31.46 11.01
C PRO A 329 3.16 -30.72 9.78
N HIS A 330 2.08 -29.93 9.91
CA HIS A 330 1.39 -29.26 8.80
C HIS A 330 1.67 -27.74 8.71
N GLY A 331 2.69 -27.24 9.42
CA GLY A 331 3.04 -25.83 9.33
C GLY A 331 3.79 -25.28 10.55
N PRO A 332 4.02 -23.96 10.57
CA PRO A 332 4.84 -23.28 11.58
C PRO A 332 4.13 -23.11 12.94
N LEU A 333 2.81 -23.26 12.97
CA LEU A 333 2.02 -23.06 14.18
C LEU A 333 2.14 -24.28 15.11
N HIS A 334 2.16 -24.00 16.40
CA HIS A 334 2.25 -25.03 17.43
C HIS A 334 0.85 -25.59 17.71
N ARG A 335 0.76 -26.90 17.95
CA ARG A 335 -0.51 -27.51 18.34
C ARG A 335 -0.93 -26.97 19.70
N LEU A 336 -2.19 -26.54 19.79
CA LEU A 336 -2.79 -26.06 21.03
C LEU A 336 -3.44 -27.20 21.80
N GLY A 337 -3.38 -27.12 23.13
CA GLY A 337 -4.18 -27.93 24.03
C GLY A 337 -5.65 -27.50 23.99
N PRO A 338 -6.54 -28.30 24.60
CA PRO A 338 -7.96 -28.01 24.56
C PRO A 338 -8.30 -26.67 25.25
N PRO A 339 -9.37 -25.98 24.81
CA PRO A 339 -9.96 -24.91 25.60
C PRO A 339 -10.36 -25.42 26.98
N MET A 340 -10.12 -24.59 27.98
CA MET A 340 -10.46 -24.88 29.38
C MET A 340 -11.94 -25.21 29.53
N ASP A 341 -12.24 -26.22 30.34
CA ASP A 341 -13.61 -26.60 30.66
C ASP A 341 -14.08 -25.92 31.95
N ALA A 342 -14.97 -24.94 31.83
CA ALA A 342 -15.63 -24.26 32.94
C ALA A 342 -16.97 -24.92 33.34
N GLY A 343 -17.30 -26.09 32.80
CA GLY A 343 -18.57 -26.77 33.02
C GLY A 343 -19.74 -26.14 32.26
N VAL A 344 -20.97 -26.38 32.71
CA VAL A 344 -22.13 -25.66 32.17
C VAL A 344 -22.11 -24.24 32.74
N LEU A 345 -22.08 -23.25 31.85
CA LEU A 345 -22.16 -21.85 32.25
C LEU A 345 -23.63 -21.40 32.26
N GLU A 346 -24.01 -20.59 33.22
CA GLU A 346 -25.34 -20.01 33.32
C GLU A 346 -25.24 -18.48 33.27
N LEU A 347 -25.91 -17.88 32.29
CA LEU A 347 -26.14 -16.45 32.25
C LEU A 347 -27.38 -16.13 33.09
N ARG A 348 -27.23 -15.22 34.06
CA ARG A 348 -28.30 -14.89 35.02
C ARG A 348 -28.40 -13.39 35.22
N THR A 349 -29.55 -12.92 35.68
CA THR A 349 -29.72 -11.53 36.13
C THR A 349 -29.06 -11.36 37.50
N ALA A 350 -28.25 -10.31 37.70
CA ALA A 350 -27.52 -10.07 38.94
C ALA A 350 -28.43 -9.84 40.15
N ARG A 351 -29.58 -9.18 39.97
CA ARG A 351 -30.47 -8.77 41.07
C ARG A 351 -31.50 -9.83 41.44
N THR A 352 -32.20 -10.42 40.46
CA THR A 352 -33.25 -11.42 40.73
C THR A 352 -32.76 -12.86 40.64
N ASP A 353 -31.50 -13.09 40.29
CA ASP A 353 -30.93 -14.42 40.02
C ASP A 353 -31.77 -15.26 39.03
N ALA A 354 -32.53 -14.62 38.13
CA ALA A 354 -33.29 -15.31 37.09
C ALA A 354 -32.33 -15.88 36.04
N LEU A 355 -32.57 -17.12 35.62
CA LEU A 355 -31.80 -17.76 34.56
C LEU A 355 -32.19 -17.19 33.21
N VAL A 356 -31.20 -16.77 32.43
CA VAL A 356 -31.38 -16.16 31.10
C VAL A 356 -31.00 -17.15 30.00
N ALA A 357 -29.90 -17.87 30.17
CA ALA A 357 -29.45 -18.90 29.23
C ALA A 357 -28.51 -19.90 29.89
N ARG A 358 -28.49 -21.13 29.37
CA ARG A 358 -27.49 -22.16 29.70
C ARG A 358 -26.56 -22.34 28.51
N ILE A 359 -25.26 -22.27 28.77
CA ILE A 359 -24.22 -22.47 27.76
C ILE A 359 -23.52 -23.80 28.06
N PRO A 360 -23.82 -24.87 27.31
CA PRO A 360 -23.16 -26.16 27.48
C PRO A 360 -21.66 -26.06 27.27
N SER A 361 -20.88 -26.90 27.98
CA SER A 361 -19.42 -26.90 27.86
C SER A 361 -18.93 -27.16 26.44
N ARG A 362 -19.66 -27.97 25.67
CA ARG A 362 -19.35 -28.23 24.27
C ARG A 362 -19.42 -26.96 23.42
N SER A 363 -20.38 -26.08 23.66
CA SER A 363 -20.67 -24.93 22.80
C SER A 363 -19.55 -23.88 22.78
N TYR A 364 -18.92 -23.58 23.92
CA TYR A 364 -17.82 -22.61 23.98
C TYR A 364 -16.43 -23.25 23.76
N ARG A 365 -16.34 -24.58 23.73
CA ARG A 365 -15.10 -25.32 23.43
C ARG A 365 -14.99 -25.71 21.96
N GLU A 366 -16.09 -25.63 21.22
CA GLU A 366 -16.11 -25.78 19.78
C GLU A 366 -15.53 -24.53 19.12
N GLU A 367 -14.60 -24.70 18.19
CA GLU A 367 -13.92 -23.59 17.52
C GLU A 367 -14.53 -23.24 16.13
N THR A 368 -15.52 -23.99 15.64
CA THR A 368 -16.06 -23.88 14.27
C THR A 368 -16.65 -22.50 13.93
N THR A 369 -17.17 -21.79 14.93
CA THR A 369 -17.75 -20.43 14.83
C THR A 369 -16.78 -19.35 15.30
N CYS A 370 -15.47 -19.65 15.37
CA CYS A 370 -14.43 -18.73 15.80
C CYS A 370 -14.67 -18.09 17.18
N GLY A 371 -15.44 -18.76 18.05
CA GLY A 371 -15.77 -18.29 19.39
C GLY A 371 -17.05 -17.46 19.50
N ILE A 372 -17.87 -17.35 18.45
CA ILE A 372 -19.24 -16.86 18.58
C ILE A 372 -20.13 -18.03 19.01
N VAL A 373 -20.84 -17.89 20.13
CA VAL A 373 -21.67 -18.96 20.71
C VAL A 373 -23.11 -18.52 20.75
N ASP A 374 -23.98 -19.21 20.02
CA ASP A 374 -25.42 -19.01 20.08
C ASP A 374 -26.11 -20.14 20.84
N VAL A 375 -26.94 -19.76 21.82
CA VAL A 375 -27.79 -20.70 22.57
C VAL A 375 -29.22 -20.17 22.72
N PRO A 376 -30.22 -21.04 22.90
CA PRO A 376 -31.57 -20.60 23.25
C PRO A 376 -31.58 -19.79 24.54
N ALA A 377 -32.35 -18.71 24.57
CA ALA A 377 -32.67 -17.99 25.80
C ALA A 377 -33.85 -18.68 26.50
N GLU A 378 -33.85 -18.67 27.84
CA GLU A 378 -34.94 -19.19 28.66
C GLU A 378 -36.20 -18.31 28.51
N PRO A 379 -37.43 -18.84 28.67
CA PRO A 379 -38.67 -18.08 28.43
C PRO A 379 -38.79 -16.73 29.16
N GLY A 380 -38.15 -16.59 30.33
CA GLY A 380 -38.12 -15.36 31.14
C GLY A 380 -37.05 -14.34 30.75
N TRP A 381 -36.31 -14.55 29.66
CA TRP A 381 -35.23 -13.68 29.22
C TRP A 381 -35.59 -12.18 29.06
N PRO A 382 -36.84 -11.75 28.75
CA PRO A 382 -37.15 -10.32 28.66
C PRO A 382 -36.88 -9.55 29.96
N GLU A 383 -36.94 -10.22 31.12
CA GLU A 383 -36.61 -9.63 32.42
C GLU A 383 -35.13 -9.23 32.54
N ALA A 384 -34.26 -9.80 31.69
CA ALA A 384 -32.84 -9.51 31.65
C ALA A 384 -32.53 -8.17 30.97
N ALA A 385 -33.45 -7.61 30.18
CA ALA A 385 -33.22 -6.35 29.47
C ALA A 385 -32.93 -5.18 30.42
N GLU A 386 -33.58 -5.17 31.59
CA GLU A 386 -33.52 -4.08 32.56
C GLU A 386 -32.69 -4.40 33.82
N GLN A 387 -31.87 -5.46 33.78
CA GLN A 387 -31.06 -5.90 34.91
C GLN A 387 -29.64 -6.22 34.48
N ALA A 388 -28.64 -5.89 35.30
CA ALA A 388 -27.27 -6.35 35.10
C ALA A 388 -27.22 -7.88 34.96
N LEU A 389 -26.27 -8.39 34.18
CA LEU A 389 -26.02 -9.81 33.97
C LEU A 389 -24.80 -10.29 34.74
N VAL A 390 -24.83 -11.56 35.11
CA VAL A 390 -23.69 -12.31 35.62
C VAL A 390 -23.56 -13.63 34.88
N LEU A 391 -22.33 -14.02 34.57
CA LEU A 391 -22.04 -15.36 34.10
C LEU A 391 -21.52 -16.18 35.28
N THR A 392 -22.16 -17.31 35.53
CA THR A 392 -21.82 -18.22 36.61
C THR A 392 -21.39 -19.57 36.05
N GLY A 393 -20.51 -20.25 36.77
CA GLY A 393 -20.11 -21.64 36.49
C GLY A 393 -20.09 -22.46 37.77
N SER A 394 -19.80 -23.76 37.65
CA SER A 394 -19.62 -24.62 38.82
C SER A 394 -18.30 -24.33 39.51
N ASP A 395 -18.32 -24.09 40.82
CA ASP A 395 -17.15 -24.32 41.64
C ASP A 395 -16.86 -25.84 41.67
N GLY A 396 -15.59 -26.24 41.76
CA GLY A 396 -15.20 -27.66 41.72
C GLY A 396 -15.76 -28.54 42.84
N ARG A 397 -16.67 -28.02 43.68
CA ARG A 397 -17.41 -28.73 44.74
C ARG A 397 -18.92 -28.78 44.46
N GLY A 398 -19.37 -28.35 43.28
CA GLY A 398 -20.77 -28.40 42.84
C GLY A 398 -21.62 -27.16 43.22
N GLY A 399 -21.03 -26.15 43.87
CA GLY A 399 -21.68 -24.86 44.10
C GLY A 399 -21.58 -23.95 42.87
N ARG A 400 -22.35 -22.85 42.87
CA ARG A 400 -22.38 -21.89 41.76
C ARG A 400 -21.52 -20.68 42.10
N ARG A 401 -20.55 -20.34 41.25
CA ARG A 401 -19.65 -19.18 41.40
C ARG A 401 -19.82 -18.21 40.25
N THR A 402 -19.89 -16.92 40.55
CA THR A 402 -19.81 -15.86 39.54
C THR A 402 -18.40 -15.78 38.97
N LEU A 403 -18.30 -15.83 37.64
CA LEU A 403 -17.05 -15.76 36.88
C LEU A 403 -16.93 -14.40 36.18
N LEU A 404 -18.02 -13.86 35.66
CA LEU A 404 -18.04 -12.56 35.00
C LEU A 404 -19.24 -11.76 35.49
N THR A 405 -19.06 -10.45 35.60
CA THR A 405 -20.12 -9.49 35.92
C THR A 405 -20.24 -8.50 34.78
N GLU A 406 -21.45 -8.05 34.49
CA GLU A 406 -21.64 -7.00 33.51
C GLU A 406 -21.10 -5.67 34.02
N ARG A 407 -20.39 -4.97 33.14
CA ARG A 407 -20.16 -3.53 33.29
C ARG A 407 -21.34 -2.82 32.66
N GLU A 408 -22.35 -2.48 33.48
CA GLU A 408 -23.62 -1.93 32.99
C GLU A 408 -23.45 -0.70 32.11
N THR A 409 -22.45 0.13 32.37
CA THR A 409 -22.12 1.28 31.54
C THR A 409 -20.74 1.12 30.93
N ASN A 410 -20.70 0.94 29.61
CA ASN A 410 -19.46 0.85 28.83
C ASN A 410 -19.24 2.16 28.08
N VAL A 411 -18.12 2.83 28.33
CA VAL A 411 -17.71 4.06 27.65
C VAL A 411 -16.47 3.77 26.83
N GLN A 412 -16.50 4.05 25.54
CA GLN A 412 -15.43 3.72 24.61
C GLN A 412 -15.32 4.79 23.52
N THR A 413 -14.22 4.74 22.76
CA THR A 413 -14.01 5.56 21.57
C THR A 413 -13.43 4.71 20.45
N ASP A 414 -13.77 5.03 19.20
CA ASP A 414 -13.11 4.43 18.04
C ASP A 414 -11.63 4.86 17.95
N GLU A 415 -11.33 6.09 18.39
CA GLU A 415 -10.01 6.73 18.39
C GLU A 415 -9.18 6.30 19.61
N ALA A 416 -9.05 4.99 19.83
CA ALA A 416 -8.37 4.48 21.01
C ALA A 416 -6.84 4.54 20.95
N LEU A 417 -6.27 4.96 19.81
CA LEU A 417 -4.85 5.23 19.64
C LEU A 417 -4.71 6.58 18.94
N LEU A 418 -4.07 7.54 19.61
CA LEU A 418 -3.93 8.91 19.11
C LEU A 418 -2.48 9.36 19.15
N VAL A 419 -2.10 10.18 18.16
CA VAL A 419 -0.86 10.95 18.19
C VAL A 419 -1.18 12.43 18.18
N LEU A 420 -0.63 13.17 19.14
CA LEU A 420 -0.83 14.59 19.34
C LEU A 420 0.49 15.35 19.16
N HIS A 421 0.40 16.56 18.63
CA HIS A 421 1.52 17.49 18.68
C HIS A 421 1.63 18.12 20.07
N HIS A 422 2.85 18.47 20.45
CA HIS A 422 3.09 19.38 21.56
C HIS A 422 2.47 20.75 21.24
N ARG A 423 1.98 21.49 22.24
CA ARG A 423 1.54 22.88 22.01
C ARG A 423 2.72 23.77 21.59
N ASP A 424 2.50 24.67 20.64
CA ASP A 424 3.46 25.70 20.26
C ASP A 424 3.26 26.93 21.15
N ARG A 425 4.08 27.03 22.19
CA ARG A 425 4.05 28.17 23.13
C ARG A 425 4.55 29.47 22.49
N THR A 426 5.36 29.39 21.46
CA THR A 426 5.98 30.55 20.82
C THR A 426 5.00 31.27 19.89
N ARG A 427 4.13 30.50 19.22
CA ARG A 427 3.12 31.01 18.29
C ARG A 427 1.70 30.99 18.85
N ASP A 428 1.55 30.69 20.15
CA ASP A 428 0.28 30.60 20.87
C ASP A 428 -0.73 29.64 20.20
N ALA A 429 -0.25 28.46 19.78
CA ALA A 429 -1.05 27.45 19.09
C ALA A 429 -1.12 26.14 19.90
N ASP A 430 -2.35 25.75 20.27
CA ASP A 430 -2.60 24.62 21.18
C ASP A 430 -2.74 23.26 20.48
N HIS A 431 -2.96 23.21 19.17
CA HIS A 431 -3.20 21.98 18.40
C HIS A 431 -4.19 20.99 19.05
N PRO A 432 -5.38 21.43 19.50
CA PRO A 432 -6.31 20.57 20.21
C PRO A 432 -6.92 19.50 19.30
N VAL A 433 -7.06 18.27 19.81
CA VAL A 433 -7.72 17.16 19.12
C VAL A 433 -8.99 16.77 19.85
N ARG A 434 -10.08 16.63 19.09
CA ARG A 434 -11.40 16.23 19.58
C ARG A 434 -11.56 14.72 19.45
N VAL A 435 -11.99 14.07 20.51
CA VAL A 435 -12.13 12.62 20.63
C VAL A 435 -13.59 12.32 20.95
N PRO A 436 -14.35 11.77 19.98
CA PRO A 436 -15.72 11.35 20.20
C PRO A 436 -15.77 10.19 21.19
N LEU A 437 -16.61 10.31 22.21
CA LEU A 437 -16.89 9.25 23.19
C LEU A 437 -18.29 8.69 22.93
N ARG A 438 -18.41 7.36 23.00
CA ARG A 438 -19.70 6.66 22.94
C ARG A 438 -19.90 5.87 24.22
N SER A 439 -21.12 5.91 24.73
CA SER A 439 -21.50 5.24 25.96
C SER A 439 -22.73 4.38 25.75
N TYR A 440 -22.69 3.22 26.38
CA TYR A 440 -23.71 2.20 26.25
C TYR A 440 -24.13 1.73 27.63
N VAL A 441 -25.42 1.84 27.94
CA VAL A 441 -26.01 1.30 29.16
C VAL A 441 -26.70 -0.01 28.81
N ARG A 442 -26.21 -1.12 29.38
CA ARG A 442 -26.64 -2.50 29.12
C ARG A 442 -26.69 -2.82 27.62
N GLY A 443 -25.65 -2.38 26.90
CA GLY A 443 -25.49 -2.64 25.47
C GLY A 443 -26.44 -1.84 24.56
N ARG A 444 -27.02 -0.74 25.05
CA ARG A 444 -27.82 0.23 24.27
C ARG A 444 -27.19 1.63 24.35
N PRO A 445 -27.10 2.40 23.25
CA PRO A 445 -26.63 3.78 23.29
C PRO A 445 -27.46 4.59 24.28
N ALA A 446 -26.80 5.19 25.28
CA ALA A 446 -27.47 5.96 26.32
C ALA A 446 -26.47 6.82 27.10
N GLY A 447 -26.91 8.02 27.47
CA GLY A 447 -26.11 8.97 28.26
C GLY A 447 -25.90 8.52 29.72
N PRO A 448 -24.66 8.35 30.19
CA PRO A 448 -24.37 8.12 31.61
C PRO A 448 -24.36 9.41 32.43
N GLY A 449 -24.65 10.56 31.82
CA GLY A 449 -24.40 11.88 32.39
C GLY A 449 -22.92 12.21 32.32
N ARG A 450 -22.16 11.91 33.37
CA ARG A 450 -20.77 12.31 33.53
C ARG A 450 -19.78 11.19 33.23
N ILE A 451 -18.75 11.51 32.46
CA ILE A 451 -17.60 10.65 32.19
C ILE A 451 -16.36 11.33 32.77
N HIS A 452 -15.78 10.74 33.81
CA HIS A 452 -14.51 11.12 34.41
C HIS A 452 -13.34 10.64 33.55
N VAL A 453 -12.43 11.56 33.25
CA VAL A 453 -11.26 11.33 32.38
C VAL A 453 -10.00 11.53 33.19
N ARG A 454 -9.14 10.51 33.26
CA ARG A 454 -7.85 10.54 33.99
C ARG A 454 -6.73 9.98 33.13
N GLN A 455 -5.53 10.56 33.23
CA GLN A 455 -4.35 10.09 32.49
C GLN A 455 -3.36 9.36 33.38
N PHE A 456 -2.72 8.33 32.83
CA PHE A 456 -1.65 7.55 33.45
C PHE A 456 -0.51 7.42 32.44
N TYR A 457 0.58 8.14 32.66
CA TYR A 457 1.72 8.14 31.73
C TYR A 457 2.51 6.82 31.82
N ASN A 458 3.22 6.48 30.74
CA ASN A 458 4.12 5.32 30.70
C ASN A 458 5.55 5.74 31.05
N PRO A 459 6.11 5.33 32.20
CA PRO A 459 7.51 5.58 32.51
C PRO A 459 8.49 4.94 31.50
N ARG A 460 8.12 3.83 30.83
CA ARG A 460 8.99 3.15 29.84
C ARG A 460 9.25 3.98 28.59
N ALA A 461 8.38 4.95 28.31
CA ALA A 461 8.54 5.84 27.16
C ALA A 461 9.50 7.00 27.43
N LEU A 462 9.93 7.18 28.69
CA LEU A 462 10.79 8.28 29.16
C LEU A 462 12.10 7.78 29.82
N PRO A 463 12.82 6.79 29.26
CA PRO A 463 13.98 6.19 29.90
C PRO A 463 15.14 7.17 30.17
N ALA A 464 15.21 8.31 29.46
CA ALA A 464 16.21 9.34 29.71
C ALA A 464 15.84 10.30 30.86
N ASP A 465 14.59 10.27 31.32
CA ASP A 465 14.09 11.20 32.35
C ASP A 465 14.40 10.67 33.76
N GLY A 466 15.24 11.41 34.49
CA GLY A 466 15.71 11.01 35.81
C GLY A 466 14.63 10.98 36.91
N THR A 467 13.42 11.48 36.66
CA THR A 467 12.29 11.42 37.60
C THR A 467 11.15 10.59 37.02
N ALA A 468 10.60 10.99 35.87
CA ALA A 468 9.44 10.33 35.28
C ALA A 468 9.74 8.95 34.71
N GLY A 469 10.99 8.68 34.30
CA GLY A 469 11.45 7.37 33.83
C GLY A 469 12.07 6.48 34.92
N ALA A 470 12.29 7.01 36.12
CA ALA A 470 12.92 6.27 37.20
C ALA A 470 12.03 5.14 37.73
N SER A 471 12.61 4.07 38.28
CA SER A 471 11.84 2.97 38.90
C SER A 471 10.94 3.42 40.06
N ALA A 472 11.27 4.55 40.70
CA ALA A 472 10.51 5.16 41.78
C ALA A 472 9.45 6.18 41.30
N ALA A 473 9.26 6.35 39.99
CA ALA A 473 8.37 7.35 39.41
C ALA A 473 6.92 7.23 39.91
N ARG A 474 6.31 8.37 40.21
CA ARG A 474 4.95 8.52 40.74
C ARG A 474 4.00 9.00 39.66
N CYS A 475 2.71 8.66 39.77
CA CYS A 475 1.69 9.06 38.78
C CYS A 475 1.65 10.56 38.47
N ALA A 476 2.01 11.42 39.42
CA ALA A 476 2.02 12.87 39.27
C ALA A 476 3.31 13.46 38.65
N ASP A 477 4.37 12.66 38.50
CA ASP A 477 5.69 13.15 38.04
C ASP A 477 5.69 13.59 36.55
N ALA A 478 4.66 13.20 35.80
CA ALA A 478 4.44 13.66 34.44
C ALA A 478 2.96 13.81 34.08
N VAL A 479 2.58 15.03 33.68
CA VAL A 479 1.29 15.32 33.03
C VAL A 479 1.56 15.55 31.56
N LEU A 480 1.06 14.66 30.71
CA LEU A 480 1.34 14.67 29.26
C LEU A 480 0.26 15.43 28.50
N LEU A 481 -0.96 15.47 29.04
CA LEU A 481 -2.13 16.02 28.36
C LEU A 481 -2.82 17.11 29.18
N GLY A 482 -3.27 18.14 28.47
CA GLY A 482 -4.37 18.99 28.89
C GLY A 482 -5.67 18.40 28.36
N THR A 483 -6.66 18.29 29.22
CA THR A 483 -7.97 17.71 28.92
C THR A 483 -9.08 18.70 29.28
N ARG A 484 -10.17 18.65 28.52
CA ARG A 484 -11.42 19.37 28.82
C ARG A 484 -12.62 18.75 28.10
N ASP A 485 -13.81 19.11 28.54
CA ASP A 485 -15.05 18.80 27.83
C ASP A 485 -15.18 19.69 26.58
N GLY A 486 -15.45 19.08 25.43
CA GLY A 486 -15.65 19.77 24.15
C GLY A 486 -16.97 20.51 24.06
N ARG A 487 -17.94 20.17 24.91
CA ARG A 487 -19.26 20.83 24.97
C ARG A 487 -19.31 21.94 26.02
N ALA A 488 -18.40 21.93 26.99
CA ALA A 488 -18.30 23.00 27.98
C ALA A 488 -17.58 24.21 27.37
N GLY A 489 -18.16 25.41 27.55
CA GLY A 489 -17.50 26.68 27.20
C GLY A 489 -16.36 27.07 28.15
N SER A 490 -15.72 26.11 28.83
CA SER A 490 -14.63 26.40 29.76
C SER A 490 -13.30 26.62 29.02
N ASP A 491 -12.66 27.75 29.30
CA ASP A 491 -11.36 28.14 28.72
C ASP A 491 -10.14 27.47 29.38
N GLY A 492 -10.34 26.70 30.46
CA GLY A 492 -9.26 26.08 31.23
C GLY A 492 -8.91 24.66 30.79
N TRP A 493 -7.61 24.35 30.73
CA TRP A 493 -7.07 23.00 30.52
C TRP A 493 -6.63 22.38 31.85
N ALA A 494 -6.93 21.09 32.06
CA ALA A 494 -6.57 20.37 33.30
C ALA A 494 -6.00 18.97 33.01
N ALA A 495 -5.29 18.38 33.98
CA ALA A 495 -4.73 17.03 33.86
C ALA A 495 -5.82 15.94 33.84
N ASP A 496 -6.96 16.22 34.46
CA ASP A 496 -8.18 15.42 34.47
C ASP A 496 -9.39 16.33 34.17
N CYS A 497 -10.46 15.74 33.64
CA CYS A 497 -11.70 16.47 33.37
C CYS A 497 -12.94 15.57 33.51
N VAL A 498 -14.11 16.20 33.39
CA VAL A 498 -15.39 15.52 33.30
C VAL A 498 -16.03 15.92 31.99
N VAL A 499 -16.42 14.94 31.19
CA VAL A 499 -17.13 15.11 29.92
C VAL A 499 -18.60 14.77 30.12
N GLU A 500 -19.49 15.67 29.71
CA GLU A 500 -20.94 15.42 29.71
C GLU A 500 -21.37 14.71 28.41
N ALA A 501 -22.02 13.56 28.55
CA ALA A 501 -22.60 12.81 27.43
C ALA A 501 -24.08 13.16 27.26
N ASP A 502 -24.55 13.31 26.01
CA ASP A 502 -25.99 13.50 25.75
C ASP A 502 -26.81 12.22 25.99
N ALA A 503 -28.13 12.36 25.88
CA ALA A 503 -29.09 11.28 26.04
C ALA A 503 -28.84 10.07 25.11
N HIS A 504 -28.21 10.27 23.94
CA HIS A 504 -27.87 9.20 23.01
C HIS A 504 -26.53 8.52 23.35
N GLY A 505 -25.86 8.99 24.39
CA GLY A 505 -24.58 8.44 24.84
C GLY A 505 -23.38 9.04 24.13
N HIS A 506 -23.51 10.17 23.44
CA HIS A 506 -22.38 10.82 22.78
C HIS A 506 -21.77 11.93 23.65
N GLY A 507 -20.44 11.88 23.83
CA GLY A 507 -19.64 12.92 24.47
C GLY A 507 -18.47 13.35 23.58
N GLU A 508 -17.82 14.46 23.89
CA GLU A 508 -16.64 14.94 23.17
C GLU A 508 -15.54 15.32 24.17
N LEU A 509 -14.43 14.58 24.16
CA LEU A 509 -13.22 14.89 24.93
C LEU A 509 -12.27 15.71 24.06
N VAL A 510 -11.73 16.81 24.58
CA VAL A 510 -10.70 17.59 23.86
C VAL A 510 -9.36 17.42 24.57
N LEU A 511 -8.35 17.06 23.79
CA LEU A 511 -6.98 16.81 24.25
C LEU A 511 -6.01 17.83 23.66
N ARG A 512 -5.00 18.21 24.45
CA ARG A 512 -3.85 19.03 24.04
C ARG A 512 -2.56 18.40 24.56
N GLY A 513 -1.49 18.39 23.76
CA GLY A 513 -0.18 17.93 24.21
C GLY A 513 0.53 18.95 25.11
N GLU A 514 0.84 18.56 26.35
CA GLU A 514 1.58 19.37 27.34
C GLU A 514 3.04 18.99 27.47
N ARG A 515 3.34 17.69 27.35
CA ARG A 515 4.67 17.11 27.47
C ARG A 515 4.77 15.89 26.56
N ALA A 516 5.89 15.76 25.86
CA ALA A 516 6.17 14.61 25.01
C ALA A 516 6.25 13.30 25.82
N GLY A 517 5.81 12.19 25.22
CA GLY A 517 5.73 10.88 25.88
C GLY A 517 4.45 10.13 25.53
N THR A 518 4.13 9.08 26.27
CA THR A 518 2.91 8.29 26.07
C THR A 518 2.12 8.13 27.36
N CYS A 519 0.79 8.09 27.26
CA CYS A 519 -0.10 7.82 28.39
C CYS A 519 -1.33 7.03 27.97
N ARG A 520 -1.96 6.38 28.95
CA ARG A 520 -3.31 5.82 28.84
C ARG A 520 -4.29 6.77 29.51
N ILE A 521 -5.42 7.02 28.87
CA ILE A 521 -6.57 7.72 29.43
C ILE A 521 -7.60 6.69 29.88
N LEU A 522 -8.04 6.79 31.13
CA LEU A 522 -9.18 6.08 31.68
C LEU A 522 -10.46 6.87 31.41
N LEU A 523 -11.49 6.17 30.93
CA LEU A 523 -12.85 6.67 30.76
C LEU A 523 -13.76 5.94 31.77
N SER A 524 -14.23 6.65 32.78
CA SER A 524 -15.06 6.07 33.84
C SER A 524 -16.32 6.90 34.11
N THR A 525 -17.41 6.23 34.48
CA THR A 525 -18.62 6.89 34.97
C THR A 525 -18.69 6.95 36.50
N ASP A 526 -17.77 6.26 37.18
CA ASP A 526 -17.59 6.33 38.63
C ASP A 526 -16.30 7.12 38.94
N PRO A 527 -16.37 8.24 39.69
CA PRO A 527 -15.19 8.99 40.10
C PRO A 527 -14.23 8.18 40.99
N LEU A 528 -14.66 7.09 41.60
CA LEU A 528 -13.79 6.24 42.43
C LEU A 528 -13.14 5.11 41.64
N ASP A 529 -13.58 4.83 40.41
CA ASP A 529 -12.97 3.80 39.57
C ASP A 529 -11.61 4.29 39.05
N ALA A 530 -10.56 3.61 39.50
CA ALA A 530 -9.17 3.82 39.14
C ALA A 530 -8.38 2.51 39.40
N PRO A 531 -7.19 2.36 38.79
CA PRO A 531 -6.28 1.28 39.18
C PRO A 531 -6.06 1.29 40.71
N PRO A 532 -6.07 0.13 41.39
CA PRO A 532 -5.98 0.04 42.86
C PRO A 532 -4.55 0.30 43.36
N VAL A 533 -4.03 1.49 43.10
CA VAL A 533 -2.67 1.95 43.41
C VAL A 533 -2.76 3.33 44.05
N ASP A 534 -2.06 3.54 45.15
CA ASP A 534 -1.88 4.88 45.73
C ASP A 534 -0.94 5.71 44.82
N PRO A 535 -1.43 6.77 44.17
CA PRO A 535 -0.64 7.54 43.19
C PRO A 535 0.60 8.21 43.80
N GLU A 536 0.67 8.40 45.11
CA GLU A 536 1.81 9.05 45.77
C GLU A 536 2.95 8.09 46.15
N THR A 537 2.70 6.78 46.07
CA THR A 537 3.71 5.78 46.42
C THR A 537 4.84 5.73 45.38
N PRO A 538 6.12 5.61 45.79
CA PRO A 538 7.20 5.41 44.85
C PRO A 538 6.96 4.19 43.95
N GLY A 539 7.05 4.37 42.63
CA GLY A 539 6.76 3.33 41.64
C GLY A 539 5.28 3.19 41.27
N SER A 540 4.41 4.10 41.72
CA SER A 540 2.98 4.07 41.40
C SER A 540 2.71 4.21 39.91
N ALA A 541 3.51 4.99 39.15
CA ALA A 541 3.32 5.16 37.72
C ALA A 541 3.50 3.83 36.96
N TRP A 542 4.51 3.04 37.35
CA TRP A 542 4.78 1.71 36.80
C TRP A 542 3.63 0.75 37.04
N THR A 543 3.15 0.73 38.29
CA THR A 543 2.10 -0.18 38.74
C THR A 543 0.76 0.20 38.15
N ALA A 544 0.43 1.50 38.08
CA ALA A 544 -0.83 1.99 37.55
C ALA A 544 -0.93 1.83 36.02
N TYR A 545 0.17 2.04 35.27
CA TYR A 545 0.18 1.80 33.82
C TYR A 545 0.04 0.31 33.48
N ASP A 546 0.65 -0.55 34.29
CA ASP A 546 0.50 -2.01 34.28
C ASP A 546 0.74 -2.68 32.91
N ASP A 547 1.95 -2.53 32.38
CA ASP A 547 2.28 -3.02 31.04
C ASP A 547 2.20 -4.55 30.87
N GLY A 548 2.25 -5.29 31.99
CA GLY A 548 2.14 -6.74 32.03
C GLY A 548 0.76 -7.27 32.45
N ASP A 549 -0.22 -6.39 32.66
CA ASP A 549 -1.57 -6.74 33.15
C ASP A 549 -1.57 -7.49 34.49
N ALA A 550 -0.65 -7.16 35.40
CA ALA A 550 -0.55 -7.78 36.71
C ALA A 550 -1.74 -7.41 37.63
N LEU A 551 -2.36 -6.24 37.42
CA LEU A 551 -3.55 -5.82 38.15
C LEU A 551 -4.83 -6.49 37.63
N GLY A 552 -4.84 -6.92 36.36
CA GLY A 552 -6.04 -7.38 35.67
C GLY A 552 -7.14 -6.31 35.59
N TYR A 553 -6.77 -5.04 35.78
CA TYR A 553 -7.71 -3.92 35.87
C TYR A 553 -8.10 -3.42 34.48
N TRP A 554 -7.12 -3.20 33.60
CA TRP A 554 -7.28 -2.50 32.32
C TRP A 554 -8.07 -3.27 31.27
N ALA A 555 -8.32 -4.55 31.50
CA ALA A 555 -9.23 -5.36 30.69
C ALA A 555 -10.70 -4.88 30.77
N GLY A 556 -11.11 -4.28 31.89
CA GLY A 556 -12.50 -3.91 32.16
C GLY A 556 -12.96 -2.50 31.76
N PRO A 557 -12.20 -1.43 32.03
CA PRO A 557 -12.66 -0.06 31.80
C PRO A 557 -12.47 0.42 30.36
N GLY A 558 -13.16 1.52 30.05
CA GLY A 558 -12.91 2.29 28.84
C GLY A 558 -11.53 2.92 28.87
N SER A 559 -10.77 2.79 27.79
CA SER A 559 -9.48 3.46 27.69
C SER A 559 -9.08 3.79 26.26
N LEU A 560 -8.22 4.81 26.14
CA LEU A 560 -7.46 5.11 24.93
C LEU A 560 -6.00 5.37 25.28
N THR A 561 -5.09 5.15 24.35
CA THR A 561 -3.67 5.48 24.50
C THR A 561 -3.30 6.64 23.59
N VAL A 562 -2.52 7.57 24.14
CA VAL A 562 -2.13 8.81 23.48
C VAL A 562 -0.62 8.92 23.49
N ARG A 563 -0.05 9.28 22.34
CA ARG A 563 1.36 9.64 22.17
C ARG A 563 1.45 11.13 21.87
N VAL A 564 2.17 11.88 22.71
CA VAL A 564 2.50 13.27 22.47
C VAL A 564 3.91 13.33 21.85
N LEU A 565 4.02 13.95 20.69
CA LEU A 565 5.28 14.10 19.95
C LEU A 565 6.24 15.07 20.64
N PRO A 566 7.56 15.00 20.33
CA PRO A 566 8.55 15.97 20.77
C PRO A 566 8.19 17.42 20.39
N ASP A 567 8.69 18.37 21.17
CA ASP A 567 8.58 19.81 20.88
C ASP A 567 9.61 20.22 19.81
N ASP A 568 9.23 20.06 18.55
CA ASP A 568 10.06 20.34 17.38
C ASP A 568 9.76 21.73 16.75
N TRP A 569 8.95 22.58 17.40
CA TRP A 569 8.47 23.86 16.80
C TRP A 569 9.58 24.86 16.47
N HIS A 570 10.76 24.69 17.08
CA HIS A 570 11.96 25.47 16.76
C HIS A 570 12.48 25.24 15.33
N LEU A 571 12.13 24.11 14.69
CA LEU A 571 12.54 23.82 13.31
C LEU A 571 11.83 24.70 12.28
N ASP A 572 10.66 25.27 12.61
CA ASP A 572 9.94 26.20 11.73
C ASP A 572 10.64 27.56 11.61
N ASP A 573 11.56 27.89 12.53
CA ASP A 573 12.33 29.14 12.51
C ASP A 573 13.65 29.02 11.73
N VAL A 574 14.00 27.84 11.22
CA VAL A 574 15.21 27.64 10.41
C VAL A 574 15.07 28.35 9.06
N PRO A 575 15.98 29.28 8.69
CA PRO A 575 15.95 29.94 7.39
C PRO A 575 16.03 28.93 6.24
N ARG A 576 15.22 29.13 5.19
CA ARG A 576 15.09 28.17 4.09
C ARG A 576 16.42 27.88 3.37
N GLU A 577 17.29 28.86 3.29
CA GLU A 577 18.63 28.79 2.71
C GLU A 577 19.60 27.90 3.51
N GLU A 578 19.37 27.70 4.80
CA GLU A 578 20.16 26.84 5.68
C GLU A 578 19.71 25.37 5.65
N VAL A 579 18.55 25.09 5.03
CA VAL A 579 17.99 23.74 4.93
C VAL A 579 18.74 22.90 3.90
N GLY A 580 19.76 22.18 4.39
CA GLY A 580 20.56 21.20 3.65
C GLY A 580 20.36 19.75 4.13
N PHE A 581 21.00 18.80 3.43
CA PHE A 581 20.90 17.36 3.72
C PHE A 581 21.31 17.01 5.16
N GLU A 582 22.44 17.55 5.64
CA GLU A 582 22.97 17.24 6.99
C GLU A 582 21.97 17.57 8.11
N LEU A 583 21.28 18.71 7.98
CA LEU A 583 20.25 19.12 8.94
C LEU A 583 19.05 18.17 8.90
N VAL A 584 18.55 17.83 7.72
CA VAL A 584 17.43 16.89 7.57
C VAL A 584 17.81 15.50 8.08
N HIS A 585 19.03 15.03 7.80
CA HIS A 585 19.50 13.75 8.30
C HIS A 585 19.51 13.71 9.83
N ARG A 586 20.14 14.71 10.46
CA ARG A 586 20.25 14.80 11.91
C ARG A 586 18.89 14.90 12.62
N GLU A 587 18.02 15.78 12.14
CA GLU A 587 16.74 16.08 12.81
C GLU A 587 15.64 15.08 12.46
N VAL A 588 15.71 14.40 11.31
CA VAL A 588 14.63 13.54 10.81
C VAL A 588 15.08 12.09 10.63
N PHE A 589 16.09 11.82 9.81
CA PHE A 589 16.37 10.46 9.34
C PHE A 589 17.14 9.59 10.32
N ALA A 590 18.10 10.15 11.05
CA ALA A 590 19.01 9.39 11.91
C ALA A 590 18.26 8.53 12.94
N PHE A 591 17.23 9.10 13.59
CA PHE A 591 16.42 8.35 14.57
C PHE A 591 15.79 7.09 13.95
N TYR A 592 15.17 7.20 12.77
CA TYR A 592 14.51 6.08 12.13
C TYR A 592 15.51 5.02 11.64
N GLU A 593 16.72 5.40 11.22
CA GLU A 593 17.77 4.42 10.92
C GLU A 593 18.25 3.68 12.18
N HIS A 594 18.37 4.37 13.32
CA HIS A 594 18.78 3.75 14.57
C HIS A 594 17.80 2.69 15.06
N ILE A 595 16.50 2.97 14.99
CA ILE A 595 15.46 2.07 15.52
C ILE A 595 15.01 1.01 14.50
N SER A 596 15.43 1.11 13.25
CA SER A 596 14.95 0.25 12.16
C SER A 596 16.03 -0.11 11.15
N SER A 597 16.45 -1.39 11.14
CA SER A 597 17.44 -1.87 10.16
C SER A 597 16.85 -2.11 8.76
N PHE A 598 15.52 -2.20 8.61
CA PHE A 598 14.91 -2.44 7.30
C PHE A 598 15.11 -1.26 6.35
N MET A 599 15.22 -0.02 6.86
CA MET A 599 15.47 1.15 6.01
C MET A 599 16.76 0.96 5.20
N ARG A 600 17.84 0.54 5.87
CA ARG A 600 19.12 0.25 5.22
C ARG A 600 19.07 -0.99 4.31
N THR A 601 18.35 -2.03 4.71
CA THR A 601 18.44 -3.37 4.07
C THR A 601 17.42 -3.60 2.94
N GLU A 602 16.23 -3.01 3.02
CA GLU A 602 15.13 -3.20 2.04
C GLU A 602 14.80 -1.94 1.22
N VAL A 603 15.21 -0.74 1.65
CA VAL A 603 14.92 0.52 0.95
C VAL A 603 16.21 1.14 0.39
N PHE A 604 16.92 1.92 1.20
CA PHE A 604 18.27 2.43 1.04
C PHE A 604 18.61 3.20 2.33
N THR A 605 19.90 3.35 2.64
CA THR A 605 20.30 4.18 3.80
C THR A 605 19.92 5.64 3.56
N LEU A 606 19.20 6.22 4.51
CA LEU A 606 18.85 7.63 4.57
C LEU A 606 20.07 8.53 4.84
N ALA A 607 21.20 7.95 5.26
CA ALA A 607 22.50 8.64 5.31
C ALA A 607 23.14 8.81 3.92
N ASP A 608 22.68 8.10 2.88
CA ASP A 608 23.16 8.29 1.51
C ASP A 608 22.45 9.47 0.85
N ARG A 609 23.13 10.62 0.87
CA ARG A 609 22.70 11.86 0.24
C ARG A 609 22.27 11.69 -1.21
N CYS A 610 23.02 10.94 -2.00
CA CYS A 610 22.76 10.77 -3.42
C CYS A 610 21.43 10.02 -3.65
N LYS A 611 21.16 8.98 -2.85
CA LYS A 611 19.89 8.25 -2.89
C LYS A 611 18.72 9.11 -2.42
N VAL A 612 18.87 9.82 -1.30
CA VAL A 612 17.83 10.71 -0.77
C VAL A 612 17.48 11.82 -1.77
N GLU A 613 18.46 12.47 -2.38
CA GLU A 613 18.23 13.52 -3.38
C GLU A 613 17.65 12.98 -4.71
N THR A 614 17.89 11.70 -5.03
CA THR A 614 17.30 11.02 -6.19
C THR A 614 15.83 10.67 -5.97
N TYR A 615 15.48 10.20 -4.76
CA TYR A 615 14.13 9.78 -4.38
C TYR A 615 13.33 10.82 -3.59
N ALA A 616 13.84 12.04 -3.53
CA ALA A 616 13.24 13.24 -2.98
C ALA A 616 11.70 13.28 -2.99
N ASP A 617 11.09 13.20 -4.18
CA ASP A 617 9.63 13.29 -4.35
C ASP A 617 8.88 12.09 -3.73
N LEU A 618 9.46 10.89 -3.81
CA LEU A 618 8.91 9.68 -3.18
C LEU A 618 9.00 9.76 -1.65
N VAL A 619 10.13 10.21 -1.11
CA VAL A 619 10.33 10.39 0.34
C VAL A 619 9.29 11.37 0.88
N TRP A 620 9.01 12.48 0.18
CA TRP A 620 7.93 13.39 0.57
C TRP A 620 6.58 12.70 0.61
N GLN A 621 6.20 12.02 -0.46
CA GLN A 621 4.87 11.42 -0.53
C GLN A 621 4.64 10.39 0.55
N MET A 622 5.69 9.67 0.97
CA MET A 622 5.58 8.72 2.06
C MET A 622 5.64 9.41 3.44
N CYS A 623 6.12 10.65 3.56
CA CYS A 623 6.23 11.39 4.82
C CYS A 623 5.25 12.57 4.97
N ASP A 624 4.46 12.86 3.94
CA ASP A 624 3.46 13.93 3.96
C ASP A 624 2.44 13.68 5.08
N PRO A 625 2.26 14.61 6.04
CA PRO A 625 1.28 14.48 7.12
C PRO A 625 -0.15 14.19 6.62
N GLY A 626 -0.51 14.65 5.42
CA GLY A 626 -1.80 14.32 4.79
C GLY A 626 -2.00 12.82 4.52
N ASN A 627 -0.92 12.05 4.44
CA ASN A 627 -0.95 10.62 4.23
C ASN A 627 -0.86 9.81 5.54
N ARG A 628 -0.83 10.42 6.73
CA ARG A 628 -0.67 9.71 8.02
C ARG A 628 -1.67 8.57 8.24
N ALA A 629 -2.89 8.77 7.75
CA ALA A 629 -3.99 7.80 7.78
C ALA A 629 -3.93 6.75 6.65
N MET A 630 -2.82 6.66 5.91
CA MET A 630 -2.60 5.69 4.85
C MET A 630 -1.55 4.65 5.25
N THR A 631 -1.66 3.42 4.73
CA THR A 631 -0.70 2.33 5.05
C THR A 631 0.68 2.53 4.43
N TYR A 632 0.82 3.43 3.46
CA TYR A 632 2.09 3.75 2.81
C TYR A 632 2.83 4.94 3.46
N TYR A 633 2.29 5.54 4.52
CA TYR A 633 3.02 6.52 5.32
C TYR A 633 4.23 5.88 6.00
N MET A 634 5.42 6.49 5.84
CA MET A 634 6.73 5.98 6.24
C MET A 634 7.42 6.97 7.19
N PRO A 635 6.85 7.16 8.38
CA PRO A 635 7.45 6.60 9.58
C PRO A 635 6.76 5.30 10.05
N PRO A 636 7.51 4.24 10.39
CA PRO A 636 6.92 2.96 10.84
C PRO A 636 5.96 3.12 12.04
N THR A 637 6.30 4.03 12.94
CA THR A 637 5.58 4.36 14.19
C THR A 637 4.63 5.57 14.06
N ARG A 638 4.49 6.12 12.84
CA ARG A 638 3.58 7.23 12.50
C ARG A 638 3.76 8.49 13.36
N ASP A 639 4.99 8.81 13.74
CA ASP A 639 5.34 9.79 14.78
C ASP A 639 6.22 10.95 14.29
N LEU A 640 6.27 11.19 12.98
CA LEU A 640 6.95 12.37 12.43
C LEU A 640 6.14 13.63 12.77
N SER A 641 6.80 14.61 13.39
CA SER A 641 6.19 15.89 13.72
C SER A 641 6.06 16.79 12.49
N ASP A 642 5.08 17.68 12.53
CA ASP A 642 4.76 18.62 11.47
C ASP A 642 5.95 19.55 11.09
N PRO A 643 6.70 20.12 12.06
CA PRO A 643 7.91 20.89 11.76
C PRO A 643 8.97 20.07 11.01
N LYS A 644 9.19 18.81 11.41
CA LYS A 644 10.13 17.90 10.71
C LYS A 644 9.69 17.59 9.29
N ALA A 645 8.39 17.38 9.06
CA ALA A 645 7.84 17.20 7.72
C ALA A 645 8.02 18.49 6.86
N ARG A 646 7.77 19.67 7.42
CA ARG A 646 8.01 20.94 6.70
C ARG A 646 9.48 21.18 6.37
N LEU A 647 10.39 20.83 7.28
CA LEU A 647 11.85 20.88 7.04
C LEU A 647 12.25 20.00 5.85
N LEU A 648 11.71 18.77 5.79
CA LEU A 648 11.89 17.87 4.65
C LEU A 648 11.39 18.51 3.35
N LEU A 649 10.16 19.03 3.32
CA LEU A 649 9.59 19.69 2.13
C LEU A 649 10.44 20.90 1.66
N ALA A 650 10.98 21.68 2.60
CA ALA A 650 11.85 22.80 2.27
C ALA A 650 13.14 22.33 1.56
N HIS A 651 13.77 21.26 2.04
CA HIS A 651 14.93 20.64 1.39
C HIS A 651 14.64 20.21 -0.05
N LEU A 652 13.51 19.53 -0.28
CA LEU A 652 13.12 19.06 -1.61
C LEU A 652 12.90 20.19 -2.62
N ARG A 653 12.27 21.28 -2.17
CA ARG A 653 12.08 22.47 -3.00
C ARG A 653 13.40 23.15 -3.35
N ASN A 654 14.40 23.10 -2.46
CA ASN A 654 15.74 23.61 -2.74
C ASN A 654 16.45 22.74 -3.81
N LEU A 655 16.31 21.40 -3.75
CA LEU A 655 16.83 20.48 -4.77
C LEU A 655 16.20 20.72 -6.15
N GLN A 656 14.89 20.89 -6.22
CA GLN A 656 14.19 21.15 -7.48
C GLN A 656 14.56 22.52 -8.09
N ALA A 657 14.80 23.54 -7.26
CA ALA A 657 15.20 24.87 -7.71
C ALA A 657 16.59 24.90 -8.37
N ALA A 658 17.52 24.03 -7.90
CA ALA A 658 18.86 23.91 -8.47
C ALA A 658 18.88 23.29 -9.89
N ARG A 659 17.79 22.67 -10.35
CA ARG A 659 17.72 21.88 -11.61
C ARG A 659 17.13 22.61 -12.84
N ALA A 660 16.87 23.93 -12.79
CA ALA A 660 16.15 24.65 -13.87
C ALA A 660 17.02 25.61 -14.75
N ARG A 661 16.90 25.54 -16.09
CA ARG A 661 17.44 26.51 -17.09
C ARG A 661 16.44 26.86 -18.22
N PRO A 662 16.43 28.09 -18.81
CA PRO A 662 15.36 28.58 -19.74
C PRO A 662 15.66 28.51 -21.27
N PRO A 663 14.65 28.34 -22.18
CA PRO A 663 14.82 28.35 -23.66
C PRO A 663 14.24 29.57 -24.44
N MET A 664 14.59 29.69 -25.75
CA MET A 664 14.19 30.71 -26.77
C MET A 664 13.63 30.08 -28.08
N THR A 665 12.72 30.71 -28.85
CA THR A 665 11.97 30.12 -30.03
C THR A 665 11.66 31.08 -31.23
N VAL A 666 11.63 30.59 -32.51
CA VAL A 666 11.16 31.27 -33.79
C VAL A 666 10.64 30.22 -34.87
N PRO A 667 9.70 30.49 -35.84
CA PRO A 667 8.81 29.49 -36.53
C PRO A 667 9.01 29.22 -38.07
N ALA A 668 8.27 28.23 -38.65
CA ALA A 668 8.35 27.76 -40.07
C ALA A 668 6.96 27.43 -40.75
N LYS A 669 6.93 27.23 -42.10
CA LYS A 669 5.74 26.94 -42.98
C LYS A 669 5.92 25.72 -43.94
N ARG A 670 4.78 25.15 -44.42
CA ARG A 670 4.54 23.86 -45.16
C ARG A 670 4.28 24.00 -46.69
N HIS A 671 4.34 22.88 -47.47
CA HIS A 671 3.39 22.50 -48.57
C HIS A 671 3.60 21.08 -49.23
N PRO A 672 2.76 20.53 -50.18
CA PRO A 672 2.06 19.21 -50.07
C PRO A 672 2.08 18.18 -51.28
N GLY A 673 1.43 17.00 -51.11
CA GLY A 673 0.71 16.12 -52.11
C GLY A 673 1.50 15.05 -52.92
N GLY A 674 1.04 13.86 -53.36
CA GLY A 674 -0.18 13.03 -53.24
C GLY A 674 -0.16 11.74 -54.16
N ARG A 675 -1.10 10.76 -53.95
CA ARG A 675 -1.57 9.59 -54.81
C ARG A 675 -0.79 8.23 -54.83
N ASP A 676 -1.33 7.00 -54.99
CA ASP A 676 -2.67 6.32 -54.90
C ASP A 676 -2.55 4.74 -54.95
N ARG A 677 -3.13 4.04 -53.94
CA ARG A 677 -3.82 2.70 -53.75
C ARG A 677 -3.62 1.37 -54.54
N ARG A 678 -3.57 0.23 -53.78
CA ARG A 678 -4.60 -0.88 -53.67
C ARG A 678 -4.28 -1.89 -52.52
N ARG A 679 -5.31 -2.54 -51.91
CA ARG A 679 -5.30 -3.29 -50.60
C ARG A 679 -5.75 -4.76 -50.78
N SER A 680 -5.20 -5.71 -50.01
CA SER A 680 -5.71 -7.09 -49.82
C SER A 680 -5.87 -7.46 -48.32
N GLU A 681 -6.74 -8.46 -48.08
CA GLU A 681 -7.30 -8.99 -46.81
C GLU A 681 -6.33 -9.99 -46.12
N HIS A 682 -6.38 -10.13 -44.78
CA HIS A 682 -5.35 -10.80 -43.95
C HIS A 682 -5.85 -12.04 -43.19
N ALA A 683 -4.98 -13.05 -43.04
CA ALA A 683 -5.17 -14.30 -42.29
C ALA A 683 -4.58 -14.22 -40.85
N GLY A 684 -5.18 -14.92 -39.88
CA GLY A 684 -4.80 -14.88 -38.44
C GLY A 684 -3.61 -15.74 -38.02
N ILE A 685 -3.06 -15.50 -36.80
CA ILE A 685 -1.94 -16.25 -36.18
C ILE A 685 -2.37 -17.69 -35.86
N SER A 686 -1.58 -18.68 -36.29
CA SER A 686 -1.89 -20.11 -36.11
C SER A 686 -0.72 -20.95 -35.57
N THR A 687 0.50 -20.41 -35.57
CA THR A 687 1.70 -21.13 -35.11
C THR A 687 2.46 -20.38 -34.01
N ARG A 688 3.23 -21.12 -33.20
CA ARG A 688 4.12 -20.55 -32.17
C ARG A 688 5.13 -19.54 -32.75
N GLY A 689 5.68 -19.81 -33.95
CA GLY A 689 6.65 -18.93 -34.60
C GLY A 689 6.05 -17.60 -35.08
N GLU A 690 4.81 -17.62 -35.59
CA GLU A 690 4.05 -16.42 -35.93
C GLU A 690 3.74 -15.60 -34.68
N LEU A 691 3.30 -16.24 -33.59
CA LEU A 691 3.04 -15.58 -32.31
C LEU A 691 4.30 -14.94 -31.73
N TRP A 692 5.43 -15.64 -31.75
CA TRP A 692 6.72 -15.09 -31.32
C TRP A 692 7.13 -13.85 -32.13
N THR A 693 6.89 -13.88 -33.44
CA THR A 693 7.18 -12.74 -34.32
C THR A 693 6.30 -11.54 -33.98
N ALA A 694 5.01 -11.76 -33.77
CA ALA A 694 4.07 -10.71 -33.35
C ALA A 694 4.43 -10.13 -31.97
N LEU A 695 4.84 -10.95 -31.00
CA LEU A 695 5.26 -10.48 -29.67
C LEU A 695 6.54 -9.62 -29.72
N LYS A 696 7.53 -9.97 -30.56
CA LYS A 696 8.71 -9.10 -30.76
C LYS A 696 8.34 -7.76 -31.39
N GLN A 697 7.39 -7.77 -32.33
CA GLN A 697 6.86 -6.55 -32.93
C GLN A 697 6.11 -5.70 -31.90
N ALA A 698 5.32 -6.32 -31.01
CA ALA A 698 4.66 -5.64 -29.90
C ALA A 698 5.69 -5.02 -28.94
N ALA A 699 6.70 -5.77 -28.49
CA ALA A 699 7.75 -5.24 -27.61
C ALA A 699 8.48 -4.04 -28.23
N MET A 700 8.76 -4.08 -29.54
CA MET A 700 9.36 -2.97 -30.27
C MET A 700 8.42 -1.77 -30.37
N LEU A 701 7.13 -2.00 -30.60
CA LEU A 701 6.10 -0.99 -30.67
C LEU A 701 5.95 -0.27 -29.32
N GLU A 702 5.76 -1.00 -28.22
CA GLU A 702 5.63 -0.45 -26.86
C GLU A 702 6.85 0.42 -26.50
N LEU A 703 8.06 -0.08 -26.77
CA LEU A 703 9.28 0.68 -26.50
C LEU A 703 9.36 1.94 -27.37
N ALA A 704 9.02 1.85 -28.66
CA ALA A 704 9.06 3.01 -29.56
C ALA A 704 8.01 4.07 -29.21
N ILE A 705 6.82 3.66 -28.76
CA ILE A 705 5.76 4.55 -28.28
C ILE A 705 6.21 5.25 -26.99
N MET A 706 6.68 4.48 -26.00
CA MET A 706 7.22 5.00 -24.74
C MET A 706 8.27 6.09 -24.95
N LEU A 707 9.25 5.83 -25.83
CA LEU A 707 10.34 6.78 -26.11
C LEU A 707 9.83 8.10 -26.72
N GLN A 708 8.80 8.06 -27.57
CA GLN A 708 8.18 9.27 -28.11
C GLN A 708 7.48 10.09 -27.03
N TYR A 709 6.75 9.42 -26.12
CA TYR A 709 6.05 10.07 -25.01
C TYR A 709 7.03 10.68 -24.01
N LEU A 710 8.11 9.98 -23.68
CA LEU A 710 9.20 10.52 -22.86
C LEU A 710 9.86 11.73 -23.51
N TYR A 711 10.14 11.67 -24.81
CA TYR A 711 10.75 12.79 -25.53
C TYR A 711 9.85 14.03 -25.51
N ALA A 712 8.55 13.85 -25.76
CA ALA A 712 7.56 14.92 -25.65
C ALA A 712 7.47 15.46 -24.21
N ALA A 713 7.45 14.59 -23.20
CA ALA A 713 7.44 14.99 -21.80
C ALA A 713 8.67 15.82 -21.43
N PHE A 714 9.88 15.35 -21.78
CA PHE A 714 11.14 16.06 -21.52
C PHE A 714 11.18 17.43 -22.19
N SER A 715 10.57 17.57 -23.37
CA SER A 715 10.48 18.86 -24.05
C SER A 715 9.59 19.89 -23.33
N VAL A 716 8.74 19.50 -22.36
CA VAL A 716 7.98 20.45 -21.54
C VAL A 716 8.85 20.92 -20.37
N PRO A 717 9.00 22.23 -20.10
CA PRO A 717 9.80 22.74 -18.99
C PRO A 717 9.49 22.09 -17.64
N THR A 718 10.49 22.00 -16.76
CA THR A 718 10.27 21.63 -15.35
C THR A 718 9.49 22.71 -14.61
N HIS A 719 8.90 22.38 -13.46
CA HIS A 719 8.09 23.33 -12.67
C HIS A 719 8.83 24.65 -12.37
N ALA A 720 10.10 24.57 -11.97
CA ALA A 720 10.94 25.74 -11.73
C ALA A 720 11.27 26.51 -13.01
N ALA A 721 11.55 25.81 -14.12
CA ALA A 721 11.80 26.46 -15.42
C ALA A 721 10.55 27.17 -15.96
N GLY A 722 9.36 26.57 -15.78
CA GLY A 722 8.07 27.19 -16.10
C GLY A 722 7.79 28.43 -15.25
N LEU A 723 8.10 28.41 -13.95
CA LEU A 723 7.96 29.59 -13.08
C LEU A 723 8.86 30.74 -13.54
N ALA A 724 10.06 30.44 -14.05
CA ALA A 724 10.92 31.46 -14.65
C ALA A 724 10.30 32.10 -15.91
N GLN A 725 9.51 31.36 -16.70
CA GLN A 725 8.76 31.91 -17.84
C GLN A 725 7.66 32.88 -17.39
N VAL A 726 7.00 32.60 -16.26
CA VAL A 726 6.02 33.51 -15.65
C VAL A 726 6.70 34.79 -15.17
N ARG A 727 7.83 34.66 -14.45
CA ARG A 727 8.61 35.82 -14.00
C ARG A 727 9.10 36.69 -15.15
N ALA A 728 9.43 36.08 -16.29
CA ALA A 728 9.84 36.77 -17.50
C ALA A 728 8.67 37.36 -18.33
N GLY A 729 7.42 37.25 -17.85
CA GLY A 729 6.23 37.77 -18.51
C GLY A 729 5.82 37.02 -19.78
N ARG A 730 6.42 35.86 -20.07
CA ARG A 730 6.13 35.08 -21.28
C ARG A 730 4.96 34.12 -21.09
N TRP A 731 4.76 33.61 -19.87
CA TRP A 731 3.66 32.71 -19.49
C TRP A 731 2.77 33.34 -18.41
N THR A 732 1.50 32.94 -18.38
CA THR A 732 0.59 33.20 -17.26
C THR A 732 0.74 32.14 -16.17
N HIS A 733 0.29 32.45 -14.94
CA HIS A 733 0.22 31.46 -13.85
C HIS A 733 -0.63 30.23 -14.21
N ARG A 734 -1.72 30.43 -14.97
CA ARG A 734 -2.56 29.34 -15.49
C ARG A 734 -1.76 28.44 -16.44
N GLN A 735 -1.03 29.00 -17.40
CA GLN A 735 -0.21 28.24 -18.35
C GLN A 735 0.91 27.46 -17.66
N TRP A 736 1.52 28.03 -16.63
CA TRP A 736 2.51 27.34 -15.81
C TRP A 736 1.93 26.12 -15.08
N LYS A 737 0.78 26.29 -14.41
CA LYS A 737 0.09 25.17 -13.76
C LYS A 737 -0.35 24.10 -14.77
N LEU A 738 -0.88 24.50 -15.93
CA LEU A 738 -1.26 23.57 -17.00
C LEU A 738 -0.07 22.77 -17.55
N ALA A 739 1.09 23.40 -17.73
CA ALA A 739 2.26 22.74 -18.30
C ALA A 739 2.97 21.81 -17.29
N CYS A 740 3.15 22.27 -16.05
CA CYS A 740 4.08 21.66 -15.10
C CYS A 740 3.46 21.33 -13.72
N GLY A 741 2.17 21.60 -13.52
CA GLY A 741 1.44 21.29 -12.29
C GLY A 741 1.90 22.05 -11.05
N THR A 742 1.91 21.35 -9.91
CA THR A 742 2.19 21.91 -8.57
C THR A 742 3.61 21.66 -8.04
N GLY A 743 4.44 20.94 -8.82
CA GLY A 743 5.84 20.68 -8.45
C GLY A 743 5.99 19.72 -7.26
N GLY A 744 5.18 18.66 -7.21
CA GLY A 744 5.25 17.61 -6.19
C GLY A 744 4.47 17.88 -4.89
N ALA A 745 3.79 19.03 -4.77
CA ALA A 745 2.91 19.33 -3.64
C ALA A 745 1.52 18.64 -3.74
N SER A 746 1.15 18.17 -4.93
CA SER A 746 -0.04 17.35 -5.18
C SER A 746 0.23 16.41 -6.36
N LEU A 747 -0.74 15.55 -6.70
CA LEU A 747 -0.67 14.67 -7.88
C LEU A 747 -0.91 15.40 -9.21
N ASP A 748 -1.32 16.67 -9.18
CA ASP A 748 -1.49 17.49 -10.38
C ASP A 748 -0.12 18.01 -10.85
N ASP A 749 0.47 17.27 -11.79
CA ASP A 749 1.77 17.56 -12.45
C ASP A 749 1.59 18.14 -13.87
N GLY A 750 0.36 18.57 -14.22
CA GLY A 750 0.01 19.14 -15.52
C GLY A 750 0.28 18.22 -16.72
N ILE A 751 0.39 18.80 -17.91
CA ILE A 751 0.64 18.08 -19.17
C ILE A 751 1.92 17.24 -19.09
N ARG A 752 3.00 17.78 -18.48
CA ARG A 752 4.25 17.04 -18.28
C ARG A 752 4.02 15.76 -17.47
N GLY A 753 3.28 15.87 -16.36
CA GLY A 753 2.92 14.73 -15.52
C GLY A 753 2.11 13.67 -16.27
N SER A 754 1.09 14.08 -17.02
CA SER A 754 0.26 13.18 -17.82
C SER A 754 1.09 12.39 -18.84
N LEU A 755 1.99 13.04 -19.58
CA LEU A 755 2.86 12.37 -20.55
C LEU A 755 3.82 11.37 -19.88
N LEU A 756 4.40 11.73 -18.73
CA LEU A 756 5.26 10.83 -17.95
C LEU A 756 4.47 9.64 -17.38
N SER A 757 3.20 9.85 -17.02
CA SER A 757 2.32 8.77 -16.55
C SER A 757 2.01 7.77 -17.66
N VAL A 758 1.65 8.26 -18.86
CA VAL A 758 1.37 7.39 -20.02
C VAL A 758 2.64 6.65 -20.44
N ALA A 759 3.78 7.33 -20.57
CA ALA A 759 5.04 6.67 -20.89
C ALA A 759 5.42 5.57 -19.87
N ARG A 760 5.06 5.75 -18.61
CA ARG A 760 5.28 4.74 -17.58
C ARG A 760 4.36 3.51 -17.75
N GLU A 761 3.12 3.71 -18.18
CA GLU A 761 2.20 2.61 -18.55
C GLU A 761 2.77 1.82 -19.75
N GLU A 762 3.32 2.49 -20.78
CA GLU A 762 3.97 1.79 -21.91
C GLU A 762 5.18 0.95 -21.51
N MET A 763 5.92 1.38 -20.48
CA MET A 763 7.01 0.57 -19.93
C MET A 763 6.47 -0.74 -19.32
N ILE A 764 5.30 -0.70 -18.69
CA ILE A 764 4.63 -1.89 -18.16
C ILE A 764 4.13 -2.77 -19.29
N HIS A 765 3.59 -2.20 -20.37
CA HIS A 765 3.21 -2.97 -21.55
C HIS A 765 4.41 -3.71 -22.14
N PHE A 766 5.55 -3.02 -22.31
CA PHE A 766 6.81 -3.62 -22.76
C PHE A 766 7.26 -4.79 -21.86
N LEU A 767 7.14 -4.64 -20.53
CA LEU A 767 7.47 -5.70 -19.58
C LEU A 767 6.48 -6.87 -19.64
N LEU A 768 5.17 -6.62 -19.75
CA LEU A 768 4.14 -7.65 -19.86
C LEU A 768 4.30 -8.49 -21.13
N VAL A 769 4.55 -7.83 -22.27
CA VAL A 769 4.87 -8.53 -23.51
C VAL A 769 6.09 -9.42 -23.31
N ASN A 770 7.13 -8.93 -22.63
CA ASN A 770 8.29 -9.75 -22.29
C ASN A 770 8.00 -10.88 -21.31
N ASN A 771 7.08 -10.70 -20.35
CA ASN A 771 6.65 -11.79 -19.47
C ASN A 771 5.98 -12.91 -20.28
N ILE A 772 5.14 -12.59 -21.27
CA ILE A 772 4.56 -13.59 -22.19
C ILE A 772 5.66 -14.33 -22.96
N ILE A 773 6.61 -13.57 -23.52
CA ILE A 773 7.77 -14.10 -24.25
C ILE A 773 8.58 -15.09 -23.39
N MET A 774 8.89 -14.71 -22.16
CA MET A 774 9.67 -15.53 -21.24
C MET A 774 8.90 -16.76 -20.76
N ALA A 775 7.59 -16.63 -20.51
CA ALA A 775 6.73 -17.76 -20.15
C ALA A 775 6.60 -18.80 -21.28
N MET A 776 6.75 -18.37 -22.54
CA MET A 776 6.90 -19.26 -23.69
C MET A 776 8.24 -20.02 -23.68
N GLY A 777 9.23 -19.61 -22.88
CA GLY A 777 10.58 -20.17 -22.84
C GLY A 777 11.60 -19.45 -23.74
N GLU A 778 11.23 -18.30 -24.31
CA GLU A 778 12.15 -17.45 -25.08
C GLU A 778 12.88 -16.46 -24.16
N PRO A 779 14.09 -15.97 -24.51
CA PRO A 779 14.81 -15.00 -23.68
C PRO A 779 14.13 -13.62 -23.70
N PHE A 780 14.37 -12.84 -22.63
CA PHE A 780 13.97 -11.43 -22.57
C PHE A 780 14.44 -10.66 -23.82
N HIS A 781 13.51 -10.01 -24.50
CA HIS A 781 13.72 -9.36 -25.77
C HIS A 781 13.87 -7.84 -25.63
N VAL A 782 15.08 -7.35 -25.86
CA VAL A 782 15.36 -5.91 -25.99
C VAL A 782 15.41 -5.54 -27.48
N PRO A 783 14.44 -4.79 -28.01
CA PRO A 783 14.41 -4.41 -29.41
C PRO A 783 15.37 -3.24 -29.71
N VAL A 784 15.90 -3.19 -30.93
CA VAL A 784 16.63 -2.02 -31.44
C VAL A 784 15.62 -1.04 -32.02
N VAL A 785 15.39 0.07 -31.33
CA VAL A 785 14.56 1.16 -31.86
C VAL A 785 15.47 2.22 -32.48
N ASP A 786 15.55 2.24 -33.81
CA ASP A 786 16.19 3.32 -34.56
C ASP A 786 15.11 4.12 -35.29
N PHE A 787 14.84 5.34 -34.83
CA PHE A 787 13.82 6.22 -35.41
C PHE A 787 14.11 6.63 -36.88
N ALA A 788 15.32 6.39 -37.40
CA ALA A 788 15.62 6.54 -38.82
C ALA A 788 14.97 5.42 -39.67
N THR A 789 14.83 4.22 -39.11
CA THR A 789 14.42 3.01 -39.83
C THR A 789 13.13 2.37 -39.30
N VAL A 790 12.67 2.74 -38.10
CA VAL A 790 11.52 2.13 -37.42
C VAL A 790 10.25 2.14 -38.26
N ASN A 791 10.00 3.23 -39.01
CA ASN A 791 8.85 3.38 -39.91
C ASN A 791 8.89 2.43 -41.13
N ALA A 792 10.03 1.80 -41.41
CA ALA A 792 10.16 0.75 -42.41
C ALA A 792 10.01 -0.66 -41.83
N VAL A 793 10.09 -0.80 -40.50
CA VAL A 793 10.05 -2.08 -39.79
C VAL A 793 8.66 -2.35 -39.19
N LEU A 794 7.98 -1.32 -38.66
CA LEU A 794 6.62 -1.45 -38.13
C LEU A 794 5.58 -1.19 -39.24
N PRO A 795 4.60 -2.09 -39.45
CA PRO A 795 3.58 -1.97 -40.51
C PRO A 795 2.44 -0.99 -40.15
N VAL A 796 2.72 0.06 -39.37
CA VAL A 796 1.73 1.07 -38.96
C VAL A 796 1.86 2.28 -39.89
N PRO A 797 0.78 2.77 -40.51
CA PRO A 797 0.80 3.91 -41.43
C PRO A 797 0.89 5.26 -40.70
N LEU A 798 1.70 5.33 -39.65
CA LEU A 798 1.96 6.51 -38.83
C LEU A 798 3.46 6.79 -38.79
N ASP A 799 3.80 8.07 -38.63
CA ASP A 799 5.19 8.53 -38.54
C ASP A 799 5.65 8.50 -37.08
N PHE A 800 6.40 7.45 -36.72
CA PHE A 800 7.10 7.32 -35.45
C PHE A 800 8.34 8.22 -35.48
N ALA A 801 8.36 9.21 -34.60
CA ALA A 801 9.44 10.19 -34.54
C ALA A 801 9.57 10.78 -33.14
N LEU A 802 10.82 10.91 -32.68
CA LEU A 802 11.16 11.71 -31.52
C LEU A 802 10.92 13.19 -31.87
N GLU A 803 9.89 13.77 -31.28
CA GLU A 803 9.48 15.15 -31.52
C GLU A 803 8.99 15.78 -30.22
N GLY A 804 9.35 17.05 -30.00
CA GLY A 804 8.84 17.80 -28.85
C GLY A 804 7.32 17.95 -28.89
N LEU A 805 6.74 18.24 -27.73
CA LEU A 805 5.29 18.39 -27.60
C LEU A 805 4.77 19.47 -28.55
N SER A 806 3.83 19.10 -29.40
CA SER A 806 3.12 19.98 -30.31
C SER A 806 1.74 19.41 -30.61
N ILE A 807 0.85 20.22 -31.19
CA ILE A 807 -0.45 19.73 -31.67
C ILE A 807 -0.24 18.56 -32.65
N GLY A 808 0.78 18.63 -33.51
CA GLY A 808 1.07 17.57 -34.49
C GLY A 808 1.54 16.27 -33.85
N SER A 809 2.38 16.35 -32.81
CA SER A 809 2.83 15.15 -32.10
C SER A 809 1.69 14.51 -31.30
N VAL A 810 0.88 15.31 -30.61
CA VAL A 810 -0.28 14.80 -29.85
C VAL A 810 -1.34 14.19 -30.76
N GLN A 811 -1.60 14.76 -31.95
CA GLN A 811 -2.48 14.15 -32.95
C GLN A 811 -2.00 12.77 -33.40
N ARG A 812 -0.67 12.57 -33.51
CA ARG A 812 -0.11 11.24 -33.78
C ARG A 812 -0.31 10.30 -32.59
N PHE A 813 -0.14 10.77 -31.35
CA PHE A 813 -0.39 9.97 -30.15
C PHE A 813 -1.87 9.54 -30.06
N VAL A 814 -2.81 10.46 -30.32
CA VAL A 814 -4.24 10.13 -30.43
C VAL A 814 -4.51 9.07 -31.49
N ALA A 815 -3.83 9.13 -32.64
CA ALA A 815 -4.01 8.15 -33.72
C ALA A 815 -3.38 6.78 -33.41
N ILE A 816 -2.31 6.74 -32.60
CA ILE A 816 -1.68 5.50 -32.12
C ILE A 816 -2.64 4.78 -31.16
N GLU A 817 -3.21 5.50 -30.19
CA GLU A 817 -4.06 4.94 -29.12
C GLU A 817 -5.53 4.78 -29.52
N GLN A 818 -5.90 5.08 -30.76
CA GLN A 818 -7.30 5.14 -31.17
C GLN A 818 -7.96 3.75 -31.10
N PRO A 819 -9.13 3.61 -30.41
CA PRO A 819 -9.83 2.33 -30.34
C PRO A 819 -10.28 1.82 -31.71
N ALA A 820 -10.21 0.50 -31.91
CA ALA A 820 -10.65 -0.15 -33.15
C ALA A 820 -12.13 0.14 -33.52
N SER A 821 -13.01 0.23 -32.52
CA SER A 821 -14.46 0.47 -32.72
C SER A 821 -14.76 1.82 -33.39
N LEU A 822 -13.95 2.86 -33.10
CA LEU A 822 -14.04 4.17 -33.73
C LEU A 822 -13.52 4.14 -35.19
N MET A 823 -12.61 3.21 -35.52
CA MET A 823 -12.14 3.01 -36.89
C MET A 823 -13.21 2.32 -37.76
N GLU A 824 -14.05 1.47 -37.18
CA GLU A 824 -15.17 0.81 -37.87
C GLU A 824 -16.37 1.75 -38.10
N GLU A 825 -16.69 2.65 -37.17
CA GLU A 825 -17.79 3.62 -37.34
C GLU A 825 -17.53 4.64 -38.46
N ILE A 826 -16.27 5.01 -38.69
CA ILE A 826 -15.84 5.88 -39.80
C ILE A 826 -15.90 5.11 -41.14
N GLN A 827 -15.93 3.77 -41.12
CA GLN A 827 -16.01 2.91 -42.31
C GLN A 827 -17.45 2.53 -42.72
N ARG A 828 -18.50 3.22 -42.23
CA ARG A 828 -19.83 3.11 -42.84
C ARG A 828 -19.80 3.69 -44.27
N PRO A 829 -20.41 3.01 -45.28
CA PRO A 829 -20.18 3.35 -46.68
C PRO A 829 -20.95 4.62 -47.05
N GLY A 830 -20.25 5.75 -47.11
CA GLY A 830 -20.85 7.01 -47.52
C GLY A 830 -19.85 8.15 -47.61
N THR A 831 -19.25 8.30 -48.80
CA THR A 831 -18.60 9.52 -49.32
C THR A 831 -17.38 10.08 -48.57
N GLY A 832 -16.18 9.91 -49.15
CA GLY A 832 -15.03 10.73 -48.78
C GLY A 832 -13.67 10.08 -49.04
N THR A 833 -13.03 10.45 -50.15
CA THR A 833 -11.71 10.00 -50.62
C THR A 833 -10.59 10.31 -49.62
N GLN A 834 -9.91 9.30 -49.06
CA GLN A 834 -8.78 9.48 -48.11
C GLN A 834 -7.49 8.80 -48.61
N TRP A 835 -6.38 9.52 -48.44
CA TRP A 835 -5.05 9.40 -49.06
C TRP A 835 -4.01 8.88 -48.06
N TYR A 836 -3.33 7.75 -48.34
CA TYR A 836 -2.09 7.29 -47.66
C TYR A 836 -1.18 6.50 -48.65
N PRO A 837 0.17 6.61 -48.56
CA PRO A 837 1.14 6.03 -49.51
C PRO A 837 1.42 4.53 -49.30
N SER A 838 1.60 3.77 -50.38
CA SER A 838 1.99 2.35 -50.38
C SER A 838 3.51 2.17 -50.45
N ARG A 839 4.09 1.36 -49.55
CA ARG A 839 5.39 0.69 -49.74
C ARG A 839 5.17 -0.82 -49.81
N SER A 840 5.84 -1.48 -50.75
CA SER A 840 5.74 -2.90 -51.08
C SER A 840 6.30 -3.79 -49.96
N TRP A 841 5.44 -4.60 -49.32
CA TRP A 841 5.81 -5.71 -48.43
C TRP A 841 5.67 -7.09 -49.11
N GLU A 842 5.51 -7.15 -50.43
CA GLU A 842 5.37 -8.43 -51.14
C GLU A 842 6.73 -9.12 -51.34
N SER A 843 7.21 -9.81 -50.31
CA SER A 843 7.96 -11.07 -50.43
C SER A 843 8.51 -11.55 -49.08
N SER A 844 7.67 -12.21 -48.28
CA SER A 844 8.03 -13.23 -47.28
C SER A 844 6.76 -14.01 -46.94
N GLY A 845 6.80 -15.33 -47.00
CA GLY A 845 5.64 -16.22 -47.04
C GLY A 845 4.64 -16.08 -45.88
N HIS A 846 3.39 -16.51 -46.16
CA HIS A 846 2.24 -16.68 -45.27
C HIS A 846 2.49 -16.35 -43.79
N GLY A 847 2.04 -15.18 -43.35
CA GLY A 847 2.09 -14.77 -41.95
C GLY A 847 1.06 -13.69 -41.62
N PHE A 848 0.66 -13.63 -40.35
CA PHE A 848 -0.20 -12.59 -39.79
C PHE A 848 0.34 -11.19 -40.10
N ALA A 849 -0.52 -10.30 -40.58
CA ALA A 849 -0.17 -8.89 -40.73
C ALA A 849 -1.31 -7.96 -40.26
N TRP A 850 -0.87 -6.81 -39.75
CA TRP A 850 -1.65 -5.87 -38.94
C TRP A 850 -1.25 -4.44 -39.31
N ARG A 851 -2.13 -3.47 -39.07
CA ARG A 851 -1.96 -2.07 -39.49
C ARG A 851 -2.27 -1.06 -38.37
N SER A 852 -2.75 -1.52 -37.22
CA SER A 852 -2.96 -0.73 -36.02
C SER A 852 -2.56 -1.52 -34.76
N VAL A 853 -2.36 -0.81 -33.65
CA VAL A 853 -2.04 -1.42 -32.34
C VAL A 853 -3.13 -2.41 -31.93
N SER A 854 -4.41 -2.05 -32.11
CA SER A 854 -5.56 -2.92 -31.82
C SER A 854 -5.57 -4.22 -32.62
N GLU A 855 -5.27 -4.15 -33.92
CA GLU A 855 -5.21 -5.34 -34.79
C GLU A 855 -4.10 -6.30 -34.34
N LEU A 856 -2.93 -5.76 -33.94
CA LEU A 856 -1.82 -6.55 -33.42
C LEU A 856 -2.21 -7.31 -32.15
N TYR A 857 -2.77 -6.63 -31.14
CA TYR A 857 -3.13 -7.26 -29.88
C TYR A 857 -4.33 -8.20 -29.99
N ALA A 858 -5.31 -7.91 -30.86
CA ALA A 858 -6.38 -8.85 -31.19
C ALA A 858 -5.81 -10.15 -31.79
N GLY A 859 -4.87 -10.04 -32.74
CA GLY A 859 -4.19 -11.20 -33.32
C GLY A 859 -3.38 -12.00 -32.30
N ILE A 860 -2.62 -11.33 -31.43
CA ILE A 860 -1.87 -11.96 -30.33
C ILE A 860 -2.83 -12.69 -29.39
N ARG A 861 -3.93 -12.05 -28.97
CA ARG A 861 -4.95 -12.63 -28.10
C ARG A 861 -5.53 -13.92 -28.68
N GLU A 862 -5.93 -13.91 -29.96
CA GLU A 862 -6.43 -15.11 -30.64
C GLU A 862 -5.34 -16.19 -30.78
N GLY A 863 -4.09 -15.78 -31.08
CA GLY A 863 -2.95 -16.69 -31.18
C GLY A 863 -2.66 -17.43 -29.87
N LEU A 864 -2.70 -16.73 -28.73
CA LEU A 864 -2.53 -17.31 -27.39
C LEU A 864 -3.56 -18.41 -27.08
N GLN A 865 -4.78 -18.30 -27.64
CA GLN A 865 -5.84 -19.30 -27.45
C GLN A 865 -5.72 -20.49 -28.40
N ARG A 866 -5.23 -20.27 -29.63
CA ARG A 866 -5.19 -21.30 -30.69
C ARG A 866 -3.94 -22.18 -30.66
N VAL A 867 -2.80 -21.67 -30.18
CA VAL A 867 -1.54 -22.40 -30.18
C VAL A 867 -1.46 -23.29 -28.92
N PRO A 868 -1.51 -24.64 -29.05
CA PRO A 868 -1.43 -25.54 -27.90
C PRO A 868 -0.01 -25.58 -27.31
N ASP A 869 0.10 -26.03 -26.05
CA ASP A 869 1.36 -26.30 -25.34
C ASP A 869 2.37 -25.13 -25.34
N LEU A 870 1.85 -23.90 -25.24
CA LEU A 870 2.62 -22.68 -25.42
C LEU A 870 3.57 -22.40 -24.24
N PHE A 871 3.12 -22.64 -23.00
CA PHE A 871 3.82 -22.28 -21.78
C PHE A 871 4.60 -23.46 -21.21
N LEU A 872 5.87 -23.22 -20.90
CA LEU A 872 6.82 -24.24 -20.43
C LEU A 872 7.09 -24.15 -18.91
N VAL A 873 6.43 -23.22 -18.22
CA VAL A 873 6.65 -22.91 -16.80
C VAL A 873 5.54 -23.54 -15.95
N ASP A 874 5.88 -24.04 -14.75
CA ASP A 874 4.85 -24.51 -13.81
C ASP A 874 3.94 -23.34 -13.39
N LYS A 875 2.64 -23.61 -13.23
CA LYS A 875 1.67 -22.62 -12.74
C LYS A 875 2.12 -22.04 -11.39
N GLY A 876 2.16 -20.72 -11.27
CA GLY A 876 2.62 -19.98 -10.09
C GLY A 876 4.13 -19.76 -10.01
N ARG A 877 4.90 -20.07 -11.08
CA ARG A 877 6.35 -19.86 -11.15
C ARG A 877 6.78 -18.92 -12.29
N GLY A 878 5.84 -18.20 -12.90
CA GLY A 878 6.15 -17.24 -13.97
C GLY A 878 6.93 -16.04 -13.46
N GLY A 879 7.97 -15.67 -14.18
CA GLY A 879 8.76 -14.47 -13.89
C GLY A 879 8.06 -13.15 -14.10
N GLY A 880 8.66 -12.09 -13.53
CA GLY A 880 8.26 -10.71 -13.80
C GLY A 880 7.28 -10.07 -12.81
N GLU A 881 7.17 -10.58 -11.57
CA GLU A 881 6.33 -9.98 -10.51
C GLU A 881 6.57 -8.47 -10.39
N HIS A 882 5.55 -7.69 -10.74
CA HIS A 882 5.55 -6.24 -10.62
C HIS A 882 4.19 -5.77 -10.13
N HIS A 883 4.20 -4.98 -9.06
CA HIS A 883 2.95 -4.46 -8.47
C HIS A 883 2.75 -2.97 -8.69
N LEU A 884 3.76 -2.25 -9.19
CA LEU A 884 3.66 -0.80 -9.38
C LEU A 884 2.92 -0.50 -10.69
N PHE A 885 2.25 0.64 -10.74
CA PHE A 885 1.64 1.20 -11.94
C PHE A 885 0.34 0.53 -12.40
N LEU A 886 -0.39 -0.09 -11.46
CA LEU A 886 -1.75 -0.58 -11.67
C LEU A 886 -2.79 0.51 -11.38
N ARG A 887 -3.76 0.62 -12.29
CA ARG A 887 -4.94 1.48 -12.14
C ARG A 887 -5.75 1.13 -10.88
N SER A 888 -6.31 2.13 -10.20
CA SER A 888 -7.16 1.98 -9.00
C SER A 888 -8.38 1.09 -9.27
N ALA A 889 -9.00 1.22 -10.46
CA ALA A 889 -10.13 0.39 -10.86
C ALA A 889 -9.74 -1.08 -11.00
N LEU A 890 -8.58 -1.36 -11.61
CA LEU A 890 -8.05 -2.72 -11.70
C LEU A 890 -7.68 -3.26 -10.32
N ASN A 891 -6.99 -2.44 -9.50
CA ASN A 891 -6.60 -2.79 -8.14
C ASN A 891 -7.81 -3.05 -7.24
N THR A 892 -8.97 -2.45 -7.54
CA THR A 892 -10.22 -2.69 -6.83
C THR A 892 -10.74 -4.11 -7.07
N ARG A 893 -10.68 -4.59 -8.31
CA ARG A 893 -11.12 -5.95 -8.67
C ARG A 893 -10.07 -7.01 -8.39
N HIS A 894 -8.80 -6.67 -8.58
CA HIS A 894 -7.66 -7.57 -8.55
C HIS A 894 -6.50 -7.01 -7.68
N PRO A 895 -6.72 -6.75 -6.38
CA PRO A 895 -5.67 -6.22 -5.49
C PRO A 895 -4.46 -7.17 -5.31
N ASP A 896 -4.61 -8.45 -5.64
CA ASP A 896 -3.56 -9.47 -5.59
C ASP A 896 -2.79 -9.65 -6.90
N TYR A 897 -3.17 -8.96 -7.98
CA TYR A 897 -2.55 -9.12 -9.30
C TYR A 897 -1.14 -8.52 -9.36
N GLN A 898 -0.20 -9.28 -9.91
CA GLN A 898 1.25 -8.99 -9.83
C GLN A 898 1.94 -8.95 -11.19
N LEU A 899 1.18 -8.79 -12.29
CA LEU A 899 1.73 -8.73 -13.65
C LEU A 899 2.50 -10.00 -14.11
N GLU A 900 2.40 -11.11 -13.35
CA GLU A 900 3.00 -12.41 -13.68
C GLU A 900 2.27 -13.09 -14.83
N VAL A 901 3.03 -13.76 -15.71
CA VAL A 901 2.50 -14.61 -16.79
C VAL A 901 3.16 -15.98 -16.70
N ASP A 902 2.35 -17.01 -16.53
CA ASP A 902 2.78 -18.42 -16.46
C ASP A 902 1.87 -19.38 -17.23
N ASP A 903 0.70 -18.90 -17.68
CA ASP A 903 -0.31 -19.69 -18.38
C ASP A 903 -1.14 -18.83 -19.35
N VAL A 904 -2.00 -19.49 -20.14
CA VAL A 904 -2.84 -18.82 -21.14
C VAL A 904 -3.73 -17.77 -20.49
N THR A 905 -4.32 -18.05 -19.32
CA THR A 905 -5.21 -17.13 -18.62
C THR A 905 -4.50 -15.84 -18.20
N SER A 906 -3.33 -15.95 -17.57
CA SER A 906 -2.52 -14.80 -17.18
C SER A 906 -1.99 -14.01 -18.38
N ALA A 907 -1.63 -14.68 -19.49
CA ALA A 907 -1.22 -14.02 -20.73
C ALA A 907 -2.36 -13.24 -21.41
N LEU A 908 -3.57 -13.81 -21.43
CA LEU A 908 -4.77 -13.14 -21.97
C LEU A 908 -5.15 -11.93 -21.13
N PHE A 909 -5.06 -12.04 -19.80
CA PHE A 909 -5.28 -10.92 -18.88
C PHE A 909 -4.26 -9.80 -19.11
N ALA A 910 -2.97 -10.15 -19.32
CA ALA A 910 -1.93 -9.17 -19.65
C ALA A 910 -2.23 -8.42 -20.95
N VAL A 911 -2.68 -9.11 -22.01
CA VAL A 911 -3.08 -8.47 -23.27
C VAL A 911 -4.31 -7.58 -23.09
N ASP A 912 -5.33 -8.04 -22.36
CA ASP A 912 -6.52 -7.23 -22.08
C ASP A 912 -6.16 -5.95 -21.33
N LEU A 913 -5.27 -6.04 -20.34
CA LEU A 913 -4.79 -4.89 -19.59
C LEU A 913 -4.09 -3.86 -20.48
N ILE A 914 -3.20 -4.30 -21.39
CA ILE A 914 -2.51 -3.42 -22.32
C ILE A 914 -3.52 -2.67 -23.20
N THR A 915 -4.48 -3.40 -23.78
CA THR A 915 -5.49 -2.80 -24.67
C THR A 915 -6.44 -1.85 -23.93
N GLU A 916 -6.84 -2.15 -22.70
CA GLU A 916 -7.69 -1.26 -21.89
C GLU A 916 -6.96 0.05 -21.55
N GLN A 917 -5.67 -0.01 -21.23
CA GLN A 917 -4.90 1.16 -20.85
C GLN A 917 -4.74 2.15 -22.01
N GLY A 918 -4.41 1.64 -23.20
CA GLY A 918 -4.25 2.43 -24.43
C GLY A 918 -5.57 2.98 -24.98
N GLU A 919 -6.49 2.10 -25.35
CA GLU A 919 -7.69 2.43 -26.11
C GLU A 919 -8.85 2.88 -25.20
N GLY A 920 -9.02 2.20 -24.07
CA GLY A 920 -10.17 2.33 -23.18
C GLY A 920 -11.38 1.50 -23.64
N GLY A 921 -12.28 1.20 -22.70
CA GLY A 921 -13.47 0.36 -22.90
C GLY A 921 -13.80 -0.39 -21.61
N THR A 922 -15.06 -0.82 -21.43
CA THR A 922 -15.40 -1.76 -20.34
C THR A 922 -14.81 -3.11 -20.70
N ALA A 923 -13.65 -3.44 -20.15
CA ALA A 923 -13.01 -4.71 -20.41
C ALA A 923 -13.96 -5.90 -20.15
N ARG A 924 -13.92 -6.87 -21.06
CA ARG A 924 -14.61 -8.16 -20.94
C ARG A 924 -13.85 -9.02 -19.94
N TRP A 925 -13.86 -8.66 -18.66
CA TRP A 925 -13.23 -9.43 -17.58
C TRP A 925 -13.99 -10.72 -17.20
N ALA A 926 -14.69 -11.35 -18.16
CA ALA A 926 -15.43 -12.58 -17.93
C ALA A 926 -14.46 -13.77 -17.83
N PRO A 927 -14.62 -14.69 -16.85
CA PRO A 927 -13.82 -15.90 -16.78
C PRO A 927 -13.98 -16.75 -18.05
N LEU A 928 -12.87 -17.27 -18.56
CA LEU A 928 -12.74 -18.03 -19.82
C LEU A 928 -13.50 -19.38 -19.87
N LEU A 929 -14.39 -19.67 -18.92
CA LEU A 929 -15.02 -21.00 -18.77
C LEU A 929 -16.25 -21.25 -19.68
N ALA A 930 -16.56 -20.37 -20.62
CA ALA A 930 -17.70 -20.58 -21.53
C ALA A 930 -17.38 -21.46 -22.76
N ALA A 931 -16.11 -21.76 -23.06
CA ALA A 931 -15.76 -22.45 -24.31
C ALA A 931 -15.93 -23.99 -24.26
N ASP A 932 -15.89 -24.62 -23.08
CA ASP A 932 -15.93 -26.09 -22.98
C ASP A 932 -17.35 -26.70 -22.80
N ARG A 933 -18.40 -25.89 -22.68
CA ARG A 933 -19.79 -26.39 -22.57
C ARG A 933 -20.62 -26.29 -23.85
N ALA A 934 -20.21 -25.47 -24.82
CA ALA A 934 -20.93 -25.29 -26.08
C ALA A 934 -20.84 -26.50 -27.05
N ALA A 935 -20.01 -27.51 -26.74
CA ALA A 935 -19.95 -28.76 -27.50
C ALA A 935 -21.01 -29.79 -27.07
N ALA A 936 -21.79 -29.54 -26.01
CA ALA A 936 -22.72 -30.52 -25.45
C ALA A 936 -24.22 -30.23 -25.66
N GLU A 937 -24.63 -29.01 -26.04
CA GLU A 937 -26.06 -28.69 -26.21
C GLU A 937 -26.31 -27.94 -27.51
N GLY A 938 -26.77 -28.67 -28.53
CA GLY A 938 -27.28 -28.12 -29.77
C GLY A 938 -28.64 -27.46 -29.54
N GLY A 939 -28.68 -26.14 -29.49
CA GLY A 939 -29.92 -25.37 -29.44
C GLY A 939 -29.73 -23.97 -30.02
N SER A 940 -30.32 -23.70 -31.18
CA SER A 940 -30.27 -22.43 -31.89
C SER A 940 -31.00 -21.31 -31.10
N PRO A 941 -30.44 -20.11 -30.91
CA PRO A 941 -31.20 -18.99 -30.36
C PRO A 941 -31.79 -18.12 -31.48
N GLN A 942 -33.11 -17.92 -31.40
CA GLN A 942 -33.88 -16.99 -32.21
C GLN A 942 -33.70 -15.56 -31.68
N CYS A 943 -33.47 -14.63 -32.60
CA CYS A 943 -33.26 -13.20 -32.36
C CYS A 943 -34.59 -12.50 -32.05
N GLY A 944 -34.73 -11.94 -30.84
CA GLY A 944 -35.81 -11.02 -30.46
C GLY A 944 -35.30 -9.58 -30.38
N ARG A 945 -35.89 -8.70 -31.18
CA ARG A 945 -35.68 -7.24 -31.18
C ARG A 945 -36.61 -6.57 -30.17
N GLU A 946 -36.13 -5.55 -29.46
CA GLU A 946 -36.87 -4.37 -28.92
C GLU A 946 -35.83 -3.47 -28.22
N SER A 947 -35.44 -2.27 -28.70
CA SER A 947 -36.12 -0.97 -28.87
C SER A 947 -36.01 -0.01 -27.66
N GLY A 948 -34.97 0.84 -27.70
CA GLY A 948 -34.94 2.30 -27.44
C GLY A 948 -35.64 2.95 -26.23
N ALA A 949 -34.83 3.61 -25.37
CA ALA A 949 -35.20 4.81 -24.60
C ALA A 949 -33.94 5.65 -24.30
N ARG A 950 -33.68 6.72 -25.07
CA ARG A 950 -33.78 8.16 -24.73
C ARG A 950 -32.94 8.62 -23.53
N ASP A 951 -31.74 9.08 -23.87
CA ASP A 951 -30.82 9.87 -23.05
C ASP A 951 -31.21 11.36 -23.05
N THR A 952 -31.38 11.95 -21.86
CA THR A 952 -31.69 13.37 -21.68
C THR A 952 -30.47 14.13 -21.18
N ARG A 953 -29.98 15.04 -22.03
CA ARG A 953 -28.90 16.00 -21.79
C ARG A 953 -29.17 16.89 -20.57
N LYS A 954 -28.20 17.00 -19.66
CA LYS A 954 -28.04 18.15 -18.76
C LYS A 954 -26.79 18.94 -19.19
N SER A 955 -27.01 20.21 -19.46
CA SER A 955 -26.02 21.20 -19.89
C SER A 955 -25.50 22.02 -18.71
N GLY A 956 -24.17 22.05 -18.54
CA GLY A 956 -23.32 23.22 -18.24
C GLY A 956 -23.44 23.96 -16.91
N SER A 957 -22.38 23.92 -16.09
CA SER A 957 -21.42 25.04 -15.89
C SER A 957 -20.48 24.79 -14.71
N GLY A 958 -19.17 24.97 -14.91
CA GLY A 958 -18.17 25.04 -13.82
C GLY A 958 -17.06 23.98 -13.88
N GLY A 959 -16.20 24.04 -14.90
CA GLY A 959 -15.05 23.14 -15.05
C GLY A 959 -13.93 23.41 -14.05
N GLY A 960 -14.03 22.83 -12.86
CA GLY A 960 -12.86 22.37 -12.11
C GLY A 960 -12.62 20.91 -12.49
N LEU A 961 -11.37 20.51 -12.77
CA LEU A 961 -11.05 19.10 -12.91
C LEU A 961 -11.35 18.42 -11.55
N GLU A 962 -12.43 17.65 -11.50
CA GLU A 962 -12.66 16.68 -10.44
C GLU A 962 -11.56 15.61 -10.53
N CYS A 963 -10.95 15.32 -9.39
CA CYS A 963 -10.09 14.16 -9.21
C CYS A 963 -10.94 12.89 -9.38
N GLY A 964 -10.53 11.97 -10.27
CA GLY A 964 -10.91 10.56 -10.11
C GLY A 964 -11.81 9.92 -11.17
N THR A 965 -11.55 10.11 -12.47
CA THR A 965 -11.82 9.02 -13.43
C THR A 965 -10.52 8.66 -14.12
N GLU A 966 -10.10 7.39 -14.03
CA GLU A 966 -8.95 6.91 -14.77
C GLU A 966 -9.31 6.90 -16.26
N VAL A 967 -8.50 7.59 -17.05
CA VAL A 967 -8.79 7.84 -18.46
C VAL A 967 -7.77 7.09 -19.31
N SER A 968 -8.21 6.47 -20.42
CA SER A 968 -7.30 5.80 -21.35
C SER A 968 -6.29 6.77 -21.95
N HIS A 969 -5.19 6.25 -22.50
CA HIS A 969 -4.18 7.07 -23.16
C HIS A 969 -4.79 7.91 -24.27
N PHE A 970 -5.66 7.30 -25.08
CA PHE A 970 -6.44 7.98 -26.12
C PHE A 970 -7.13 9.24 -25.61
N ARG A 971 -7.92 9.12 -24.53
CA ARG A 971 -8.65 10.25 -23.95
C ARG A 971 -7.74 11.26 -23.27
N THR A 972 -6.64 10.80 -22.66
CA THR A 972 -5.62 11.70 -22.09
C THR A 972 -5.02 12.58 -23.18
N PHE A 973 -4.65 11.99 -24.32
CA PHE A 973 -4.11 12.75 -25.45
C PHE A 973 -5.14 13.66 -26.11
N LEU A 974 -6.43 13.27 -26.17
CA LEU A 974 -7.51 14.18 -26.58
C LEU A 974 -7.60 15.41 -25.66
N GLY A 975 -7.55 15.21 -24.34
CA GLY A 975 -7.55 16.30 -23.38
C GLY A 975 -6.36 17.24 -23.55
N ILE A 976 -5.15 16.70 -23.77
CA ILE A 976 -3.95 17.50 -24.05
C ILE A 976 -4.10 18.27 -25.38
N ALA A 977 -4.67 17.64 -26.42
CA ALA A 977 -4.90 18.28 -27.72
C ALA A 977 -5.85 19.47 -27.61
N ASP A 978 -6.92 19.34 -26.81
CA ASP A 978 -7.88 20.42 -26.53
C ASP A 978 -7.22 21.58 -25.79
N LEU A 979 -6.39 21.29 -24.77
CA LEU A 979 -5.64 22.31 -24.03
C LEU A 979 -4.69 23.10 -24.96
N LEU A 980 -3.93 22.40 -25.82
CA LEU A 980 -3.00 23.05 -26.76
C LEU A 980 -3.72 23.84 -27.86
N THR A 981 -4.93 23.43 -28.24
CA THR A 981 -5.72 24.10 -29.28
C THR A 981 -6.44 25.35 -28.76
N THR A 982 -6.78 25.39 -27.48
CA THR A 982 -7.54 26.49 -26.85
C THR A 982 -6.65 27.61 -26.32
N GLU A 983 -5.51 27.29 -25.72
CA GLU A 983 -4.63 28.27 -25.08
C GLU A 983 -3.85 29.13 -26.10
N ARG A 984 -3.58 30.39 -25.73
CA ARG A 984 -2.91 31.39 -26.60
C ARG A 984 -1.78 32.09 -25.86
N ALA A 985 -0.70 32.42 -26.58
CA ALA A 985 0.44 33.16 -26.06
C ALA A 985 0.67 34.47 -26.84
N PRO A 986 1.33 35.48 -26.22
CA PRO A 986 1.79 36.66 -26.94
C PRO A 986 2.78 36.27 -28.05
N GLY A 987 2.51 36.68 -29.28
CA GLY A 987 3.39 36.49 -30.44
C GLY A 987 4.02 37.80 -30.90
N PRO A 988 4.88 37.74 -31.93
CA PRO A 988 5.50 38.91 -32.53
C PRO A 988 4.45 39.95 -32.97
N TYR A 989 4.78 41.24 -32.82
CA TYR A 989 3.95 42.37 -33.24
C TYR A 989 2.56 42.47 -32.58
N GLY A 990 2.36 41.83 -31.42
CA GLY A 990 1.11 41.93 -30.64
C GLY A 990 0.01 40.95 -31.06
N HIS A 991 0.27 40.06 -32.01
CA HIS A 991 -0.67 39.00 -32.38
C HIS A 991 -0.65 37.85 -31.37
N ARG A 992 -1.81 37.25 -31.07
CA ARG A 992 -1.87 36.02 -30.27
C ARG A 992 -1.56 34.80 -31.14
N VAL A 993 -0.59 34.00 -30.74
CA VAL A 993 -0.22 32.73 -31.41
C VAL A 993 -0.67 31.54 -30.57
N PRO A 994 -0.82 30.33 -31.16
CA PRO A 994 -1.04 29.11 -30.40
C PRO A 994 0.05 28.94 -29.34
N TRP A 995 -0.35 28.63 -28.11
CA TRP A 995 0.60 28.38 -27.02
C TRP A 995 1.26 27.01 -27.24
N ASN A 996 2.60 26.97 -27.23
CA ASN A 996 3.35 25.74 -27.15
C ASN A 996 4.23 25.79 -25.90
N PRO A 997 4.02 24.92 -24.90
CA PRO A 997 4.84 24.91 -23.70
C PRO A 997 6.24 24.33 -23.94
N ALA A 998 6.50 23.65 -25.07
CA ALA A 998 7.73 22.91 -25.29
C ALA A 998 8.96 23.76 -25.65
N HIS A 999 10.13 23.29 -25.22
CA HIS A 999 11.43 23.65 -25.77
C HIS A 999 11.49 23.33 -27.29
N PRO A 1000 12.21 24.11 -28.13
CA PRO A 1000 12.29 23.90 -29.57
C PRO A 1000 13.29 22.80 -29.95
N VAL A 1001 13.12 21.63 -29.33
CA VAL A 1001 14.01 20.47 -29.48
C VAL A 1001 14.04 19.97 -30.93
N LEU A 1002 15.18 19.39 -31.34
CA LEU A 1002 15.34 18.76 -32.65
C LEU A 1002 14.38 17.58 -32.86
N ARG A 1003 13.92 17.38 -34.10
CA ARG A 1003 13.21 16.15 -34.47
C ARG A 1003 14.22 15.05 -34.81
N ASN A 1004 14.05 13.85 -34.25
CA ASN A 1004 14.95 12.70 -34.44
C ASN A 1004 16.44 13.08 -34.27
N PRO A 1005 16.86 13.59 -33.11
CA PRO A 1005 18.23 14.01 -32.90
C PRO A 1005 19.19 12.80 -32.98
N VAL A 1006 20.37 12.98 -33.58
CA VAL A 1006 21.39 11.93 -33.72
C VAL A 1006 22.80 12.45 -33.47
N LEU A 1007 23.70 11.58 -32.96
CA LEU A 1007 25.11 11.89 -32.77
C LEU A 1007 25.93 11.75 -34.05
N ARG A 1008 25.52 10.93 -35.02
CA ARG A 1008 26.19 10.81 -36.32
C ARG A 1008 25.22 11.18 -37.41
N ARG A 1009 25.68 11.96 -38.40
CA ARG A 1009 24.87 12.30 -39.57
C ARG A 1009 24.48 11.02 -40.31
N ARG A 1010 23.19 10.81 -40.51
CA ARG A 1010 22.60 9.69 -41.26
C ARG A 1010 21.62 10.25 -42.30
N ASP A 1011 21.32 9.46 -43.32
CA ASP A 1011 20.31 9.81 -44.33
C ASP A 1011 18.90 9.79 -43.73
N GLY A 1012 18.00 10.64 -44.25
CA GLY A 1012 16.59 10.68 -43.84
C GLY A 1012 16.20 11.90 -42.98
N THR A 1013 15.21 11.73 -42.10
CA THR A 1013 14.61 12.82 -41.30
C THR A 1013 15.34 13.13 -39.98
N CYS A 1014 16.53 12.59 -39.77
CA CYS A 1014 17.32 12.76 -38.55
C CYS A 1014 18.06 14.10 -38.54
N ALA A 1015 18.19 14.70 -37.36
CA ALA A 1015 18.90 15.97 -37.18
C ALA A 1015 20.18 15.78 -36.35
N PRO A 1016 21.38 16.08 -36.89
CA PRO A 1016 22.62 15.90 -36.14
C PRO A 1016 22.78 17.00 -35.08
N ILE A 1017 23.13 16.59 -33.85
CA ILE A 1017 23.61 17.51 -32.81
C ILE A 1017 25.06 17.85 -33.13
N THR A 1018 25.38 19.10 -33.40
CA THR A 1018 26.74 19.54 -33.77
C THR A 1018 27.45 20.31 -32.66
N ASP A 1019 26.73 20.82 -31.67
CA ASP A 1019 27.32 21.47 -30.49
C ASP A 1019 28.18 20.50 -29.66
N PRO A 1020 29.46 20.83 -29.32
CA PRO A 1020 30.37 19.90 -28.65
C PRO A 1020 29.91 19.45 -27.26
N ASP A 1021 29.34 20.37 -26.48
CA ASP A 1021 28.92 20.10 -25.10
C ASP A 1021 27.64 19.27 -25.10
N ALA A 1022 26.65 19.64 -25.93
CA ALA A 1022 25.42 18.88 -26.09
C ALA A 1022 25.68 17.46 -26.60
N ARG A 1023 26.66 17.27 -27.50
CA ARG A 1023 27.08 15.94 -27.94
C ARG A 1023 27.67 15.10 -26.81
N THR A 1024 28.46 15.71 -25.92
CA THR A 1024 29.04 15.02 -24.77
C THR A 1024 27.95 14.56 -23.81
N VAL A 1025 27.00 15.44 -23.48
CA VAL A 1025 25.85 15.11 -22.63
C VAL A 1025 24.95 14.06 -23.29
N ALA A 1026 24.72 14.14 -24.60
CA ALA A 1026 23.92 13.15 -25.34
C ALA A 1026 24.59 11.78 -25.38
N THR A 1027 25.92 11.73 -25.44
CA THR A 1027 26.69 10.48 -25.33
C THR A 1027 26.53 9.85 -23.93
N LEU A 1028 26.64 10.65 -22.86
CA LEU A 1028 26.39 10.19 -21.50
C LEU A 1028 24.95 9.67 -21.32
N PHE A 1029 23.97 10.36 -21.91
CA PHE A 1029 22.58 9.92 -21.90
C PHE A 1029 22.40 8.56 -22.58
N ASN A 1030 22.93 8.39 -23.78
CA ASN A 1030 22.82 7.13 -24.54
C ASN A 1030 23.49 5.95 -23.83
N HIS A 1031 24.67 6.18 -23.23
CA HIS A 1031 25.32 5.14 -22.44
C HIS A 1031 24.56 4.83 -21.15
N SER A 1032 23.93 5.82 -20.51
CA SER A 1032 23.04 5.58 -19.36
C SER A 1032 21.81 4.77 -19.77
N TYR A 1033 21.21 5.08 -20.92
CA TYR A 1033 20.12 4.29 -21.51
C TYR A 1033 20.53 2.85 -21.80
N HIS A 1034 21.72 2.63 -22.38
CA HIS A 1034 22.28 1.29 -22.55
C HIS A 1034 22.45 0.57 -21.20
N MET A 1035 22.99 1.24 -20.18
CA MET A 1035 23.16 0.63 -18.85
C MET A 1035 21.84 0.24 -18.20
N MET A 1036 20.80 1.07 -18.31
CA MET A 1036 19.45 0.76 -17.85
C MET A 1036 18.96 -0.56 -18.46
N LEU A 1037 19.00 -0.68 -19.79
CA LEU A 1037 18.57 -1.89 -20.50
C LEU A 1037 19.49 -3.10 -20.21
N GLN A 1038 20.80 -2.88 -20.07
CA GLN A 1038 21.77 -3.93 -19.74
C GLN A 1038 21.53 -4.54 -18.36
N LEU A 1039 21.15 -3.72 -17.38
CA LEU A 1039 20.76 -4.18 -16.05
C LEU A 1039 19.48 -5.02 -16.09
N MET A 1040 18.47 -4.60 -16.86
CA MET A 1040 17.24 -5.37 -17.07
C MET A 1040 17.53 -6.71 -17.75
N ALA A 1041 18.25 -6.68 -18.87
CA ALA A 1041 18.63 -7.89 -19.60
C ALA A 1041 19.44 -8.85 -18.71
N GLN A 1042 20.39 -8.33 -17.93
CA GLN A 1042 21.17 -9.15 -17.00
C GLN A 1042 20.30 -9.77 -15.91
N HIS A 1043 19.32 -9.05 -15.37
CA HIS A 1043 18.40 -9.59 -14.38
C HIS A 1043 17.64 -10.80 -14.92
N PHE A 1044 16.91 -10.61 -16.02
CA PHE A 1044 16.08 -11.67 -16.60
C PHE A 1044 16.91 -12.81 -17.18
N GLY A 1045 18.14 -12.55 -17.66
CA GLY A 1045 19.05 -13.60 -18.09
C GLY A 1045 19.66 -14.43 -16.95
N THR A 1046 19.62 -13.92 -15.70
CA THR A 1046 20.15 -14.63 -14.53
C THR A 1046 19.05 -15.33 -13.74
N CYS A 1047 17.94 -14.63 -13.51
CA CYS A 1047 16.82 -15.09 -12.69
C CYS A 1047 15.50 -14.65 -13.35
N PRO A 1048 15.05 -15.30 -14.44
CA PRO A 1048 13.84 -14.90 -15.16
C PRO A 1048 12.61 -14.96 -14.25
N ASP A 1049 12.54 -15.96 -13.37
CA ASP A 1049 11.39 -16.20 -12.48
C ASP A 1049 11.42 -15.41 -11.17
N ALA A 1050 12.40 -14.51 -10.99
CA ALA A 1050 12.56 -13.77 -9.75
C ALA A 1050 11.71 -12.49 -9.71
N SER A 1051 11.30 -12.12 -8.49
CA SER A 1051 10.57 -10.89 -8.20
C SER A 1051 11.38 -9.65 -8.58
N LEU A 1052 10.82 -8.79 -9.46
CA LEU A 1052 11.49 -7.55 -9.89
C LEU A 1052 11.71 -6.60 -8.71
N ARG A 1053 10.75 -6.55 -7.78
CA ARG A 1053 10.80 -5.72 -6.58
C ARG A 1053 12.02 -5.99 -5.69
N ARG A 1054 12.44 -7.25 -5.64
CA ARG A 1054 13.59 -7.70 -4.82
C ARG A 1054 14.90 -7.77 -5.61
N SER A 1055 14.86 -7.42 -6.89
CA SER A 1055 16.03 -7.46 -7.77
C SER A 1055 16.87 -6.21 -7.62
N GLU A 1056 18.10 -6.38 -7.12
CA GLU A 1056 19.09 -5.30 -7.09
C GLU A 1056 19.33 -4.71 -8.48
N LEU A 1057 19.47 -5.56 -9.51
CA LEU A 1057 19.75 -5.11 -10.88
C LEU A 1057 18.57 -4.29 -11.44
N MET A 1058 17.33 -4.69 -11.15
CA MET A 1058 16.15 -3.95 -11.60
C MET A 1058 16.00 -2.61 -10.86
N ASN A 1059 16.21 -2.60 -9.54
CA ASN A 1059 16.20 -1.37 -8.75
C ASN A 1059 17.28 -0.39 -9.24
N CYS A 1060 18.50 -0.87 -9.54
CA CYS A 1060 19.54 -0.05 -10.16
C CYS A 1060 19.13 0.47 -11.55
N SER A 1061 18.42 -0.33 -12.36
CA SER A 1061 17.93 0.11 -13.67
C SER A 1061 16.96 1.30 -13.53
N ILE A 1062 16.02 1.22 -12.58
CA ILE A 1062 15.10 2.31 -12.26
C ILE A 1062 15.87 3.56 -11.83
N GLU A 1063 16.93 3.41 -11.02
CA GLU A 1063 17.77 4.52 -10.56
C GLU A 1063 18.59 5.17 -11.68
N VAL A 1064 19.07 4.39 -12.65
CA VAL A 1064 19.71 4.94 -13.85
C VAL A 1064 18.70 5.79 -14.63
N MET A 1065 17.45 5.34 -14.75
CA MET A 1065 16.41 6.08 -15.43
C MET A 1065 16.08 7.41 -14.71
N THR A 1066 15.82 7.37 -13.40
CA THR A 1066 15.36 8.54 -12.64
C THR A 1066 16.50 9.49 -12.24
N GLY A 1067 17.66 8.95 -11.88
CA GLY A 1067 18.80 9.69 -11.34
C GLY A 1067 19.88 10.04 -12.37
N MET A 1068 19.91 9.40 -13.55
CA MET A 1068 20.87 9.73 -14.62
C MET A 1068 20.18 10.21 -15.88
N MET A 1069 19.33 9.37 -16.49
CA MET A 1069 18.73 9.67 -17.80
C MET A 1069 17.83 10.91 -17.74
N ARG A 1070 16.92 11.00 -16.76
CA ARG A 1070 16.01 12.15 -16.65
C ARG A 1070 16.75 13.48 -16.47
N PRO A 1071 17.70 13.65 -15.52
CA PRO A 1071 18.48 14.89 -15.41
C PRO A 1071 19.27 15.23 -16.67
N LEU A 1072 19.89 14.23 -17.32
CA LEU A 1072 20.63 14.44 -18.57
C LEU A 1072 19.70 14.85 -19.72
N ALA A 1073 18.49 14.28 -19.82
CA ALA A 1073 17.49 14.68 -20.81
C ALA A 1073 16.95 16.09 -20.55
N GLU A 1074 16.62 16.41 -19.30
CA GLU A 1074 16.18 17.74 -18.87
C GLU A 1074 17.25 18.80 -19.15
N LEU A 1075 18.54 18.44 -19.04
CA LEU A 1075 19.64 19.31 -19.45
C LEU A 1075 19.69 19.46 -20.98
N LEU A 1076 19.69 18.35 -21.74
CA LEU A 1076 19.84 18.35 -23.20
C LEU A 1076 18.82 19.26 -23.90
N VAL A 1077 17.56 19.23 -23.48
CA VAL A 1077 16.49 20.03 -24.10
C VAL A 1077 16.66 21.55 -23.91
N THR A 1078 17.58 21.96 -23.04
CA THR A 1078 17.96 23.36 -22.81
C THR A 1078 19.26 23.78 -23.50
N MET A 1079 20.05 22.82 -24.00
CA MET A 1079 21.34 23.10 -24.64
C MET A 1079 21.17 23.42 -26.13
N ASP A 1080 22.06 24.23 -26.69
CA ASP A 1080 22.09 24.46 -28.14
C ASP A 1080 22.38 23.14 -28.87
N SER A 1081 21.67 22.89 -29.96
CA SER A 1081 21.97 21.74 -30.81
C SER A 1081 23.12 21.99 -31.79
N GLY A 1082 23.50 23.25 -31.99
CA GLY A 1082 24.33 23.74 -33.08
C GLY A 1082 23.54 23.99 -34.38
N GLN A 1083 22.21 23.76 -34.36
CA GLN A 1083 21.29 24.19 -35.42
C GLN A 1083 20.60 25.49 -35.01
N PRO A 1084 20.55 26.52 -35.87
CA PRO A 1084 19.96 27.81 -35.52
C PRO A 1084 18.55 27.72 -34.95
N GLY A 1085 18.37 28.19 -33.71
CA GLY A 1085 17.08 28.28 -33.04
C GLY A 1085 16.50 26.94 -32.57
N ARG A 1086 17.32 25.88 -32.50
CA ARG A 1086 16.91 24.54 -32.03
C ARG A 1086 17.78 24.08 -30.88
N THR A 1087 17.14 23.48 -29.88
CA THR A 1087 17.85 22.84 -28.77
C THR A 1087 18.11 21.37 -29.05
N ALA A 1088 19.10 20.80 -28.37
CA ALA A 1088 19.41 19.37 -28.44
C ALA A 1088 18.28 18.54 -27.80
N GLY A 1089 18.42 17.22 -27.85
CA GLY A 1089 17.50 16.31 -27.17
C GLY A 1089 18.09 14.91 -27.04
N PRO A 1090 17.52 14.08 -26.16
CA PRO A 1090 17.96 12.69 -25.97
C PRO A 1090 17.80 11.89 -27.27
N THR A 1091 18.86 11.21 -27.72
CA THR A 1091 18.84 10.48 -29.01
C THR A 1091 18.42 9.03 -28.87
N PHE A 1092 18.60 8.43 -27.67
CA PHE A 1092 18.31 7.02 -27.37
C PHE A 1092 19.06 6.03 -28.29
N GLU A 1093 20.16 6.46 -28.90
CA GLU A 1093 20.97 5.59 -29.76
C GLU A 1093 21.70 4.52 -28.92
N LEU A 1094 21.73 3.29 -29.41
CA LEU A 1094 22.48 2.19 -28.83
C LEU A 1094 23.63 1.81 -29.78
N ASP A 1095 24.87 1.86 -29.28
CA ASP A 1095 26.05 1.42 -30.03
C ASP A 1095 26.17 -0.11 -30.10
N ALA A 1096 25.64 -0.79 -29.09
CA ALA A 1096 25.58 -2.24 -29.00
C ALA A 1096 24.31 -2.68 -28.28
N LEU A 1097 23.79 -3.83 -28.68
CA LEU A 1097 22.64 -4.46 -28.04
C LEU A 1097 22.99 -4.90 -26.61
N PRO A 1098 22.22 -4.47 -25.60
CA PRO A 1098 22.33 -5.02 -24.26
C PRO A 1098 22.02 -6.51 -24.27
N ALA A 1099 22.86 -7.32 -23.62
CA ALA A 1099 22.70 -8.76 -23.58
C ALA A 1099 23.19 -9.31 -22.23
N ALA A 1100 22.48 -10.30 -21.69
CA ALA A 1100 22.88 -10.94 -20.44
C ALA A 1100 24.22 -11.68 -20.61
N GLY A 1101 25.16 -11.40 -19.72
CA GLY A 1101 26.36 -12.22 -19.56
C GLY A 1101 26.02 -13.52 -18.84
N SER A 1102 26.45 -14.66 -19.40
CA SER A 1102 26.24 -15.99 -18.81
C SER A 1102 26.97 -16.23 -17.49
N ARG A 1103 28.00 -15.42 -17.20
CA ARG A 1103 28.79 -15.42 -15.96
C ARG A 1103 28.43 -14.18 -15.12
N PRO A 1104 27.58 -14.30 -14.08
CA PRO A 1104 27.11 -13.15 -13.30
C PRO A 1104 28.23 -12.33 -12.64
N ASP A 1105 29.32 -12.98 -12.23
CA ASP A 1105 30.50 -12.35 -11.63
C ASP A 1105 31.25 -11.44 -12.62
N ILE A 1106 31.46 -11.93 -13.85
CA ILE A 1106 32.08 -11.15 -14.94
C ILE A 1106 31.15 -10.03 -15.39
N ALA A 1107 29.85 -10.33 -15.54
CA ALA A 1107 28.86 -9.36 -15.95
C ALA A 1107 28.81 -8.17 -14.97
N ARG A 1108 28.77 -8.45 -13.65
CA ARG A 1108 28.83 -7.42 -12.61
C ARG A 1108 30.08 -6.56 -12.71
N ARG A 1109 31.26 -7.15 -12.85
CA ARG A 1109 32.51 -6.35 -13.01
C ARG A 1109 32.49 -5.50 -14.28
N SER A 1110 31.97 -6.03 -15.39
CA SER A 1110 31.84 -5.27 -16.63
C SER A 1110 30.88 -4.09 -16.48
N ILE A 1111 29.75 -4.28 -15.79
CA ILE A 1111 28.80 -3.24 -15.42
C ILE A 1111 29.49 -2.16 -14.57
N GLY A 1112 30.24 -2.55 -13.53
CA GLY A 1112 31.01 -1.62 -12.68
C GLY A 1112 32.03 -0.80 -13.46
N LEU A 1113 32.79 -1.43 -14.36
CA LEU A 1113 33.75 -0.72 -15.24
C LEU A 1113 33.06 0.28 -16.17
N ARG A 1114 31.89 -0.06 -16.73
CA ARG A 1114 31.13 0.87 -17.58
C ARG A 1114 30.63 2.08 -16.78
N PHE A 1115 30.15 1.87 -15.56
CA PHE A 1115 29.80 2.98 -14.66
C PHE A 1115 31.01 3.83 -14.28
N ALA A 1116 32.18 3.23 -14.04
CA ALA A 1116 33.42 3.97 -13.76
C ALA A 1116 33.80 4.88 -14.94
N HIS A 1117 33.70 4.38 -16.17
CA HIS A 1117 33.92 5.17 -17.37
C HIS A 1117 32.91 6.30 -17.52
N LEU A 1118 31.63 6.05 -17.21
CA LEU A 1118 30.59 7.08 -17.23
C LEU A 1118 30.84 8.17 -16.18
N ALA A 1119 31.18 7.80 -14.94
CA ALA A 1119 31.50 8.73 -13.87
C ALA A 1119 32.72 9.61 -14.24
N ALA A 1120 33.76 9.01 -14.82
CA ALA A 1120 34.93 9.75 -15.28
C ALA A 1120 34.61 10.71 -16.44
N ALA A 1121 33.69 10.33 -17.34
CA ALA A 1121 33.23 11.19 -18.42
C ALA A 1121 32.34 12.34 -17.92
N ALA A 1122 31.43 12.07 -16.97
CA ALA A 1122 30.58 13.08 -16.34
C ALA A 1122 31.41 14.15 -15.62
N ARG A 1123 32.45 13.76 -14.86
CA ARG A 1123 33.36 14.71 -14.18
C ARG A 1123 34.12 15.65 -15.11
N ARG A 1124 34.29 15.28 -16.38
CA ARG A 1124 34.97 16.12 -17.38
C ARG A 1124 34.03 17.13 -18.06
N CYS A 1125 32.72 17.06 -17.82
CA CYS A 1125 31.73 17.93 -18.43
C CYS A 1125 31.07 18.79 -17.37
N GLU A 1126 31.46 20.06 -17.27
CA GLU A 1126 30.95 21.01 -16.27
C GLU A 1126 29.43 21.21 -16.35
N ALA A 1127 28.83 20.99 -17.52
CA ALA A 1127 27.39 21.11 -17.71
C ALA A 1127 26.58 20.00 -16.98
N VAL A 1128 27.19 18.85 -16.68
CA VAL A 1128 26.51 17.70 -16.07
C VAL A 1128 26.31 17.95 -14.56
N PRO A 1129 25.11 17.74 -14.01
CA PRO A 1129 24.89 17.89 -12.56
C PRO A 1129 25.78 16.93 -11.75
N GLY A 1130 26.40 17.44 -10.68
CA GLY A 1130 27.32 16.67 -9.83
C GLY A 1130 26.72 15.37 -9.29
N SER A 1131 25.45 15.41 -8.89
CA SER A 1131 24.70 14.24 -8.39
C SER A 1131 24.62 13.09 -9.40
N VAL A 1132 24.57 13.38 -10.71
CA VAL A 1132 24.57 12.34 -11.77
C VAL A 1132 25.93 11.62 -11.80
N GLY A 1133 27.02 12.39 -11.74
CA GLY A 1133 28.38 11.83 -11.72
C GLY A 1133 28.68 11.04 -10.44
N GLU A 1134 28.16 11.50 -9.29
CA GLU A 1134 28.25 10.82 -8.01
C GLU A 1134 27.47 9.49 -8.01
N LEU A 1135 26.24 9.46 -8.54
CA LEU A 1135 25.46 8.23 -8.68
C LEU A 1135 26.15 7.21 -9.60
N MET A 1136 26.76 7.68 -10.70
CA MET A 1136 27.57 6.82 -11.58
C MET A 1136 28.78 6.23 -10.85
N ALA A 1137 29.47 7.01 -10.02
CA ALA A 1137 30.59 6.53 -9.23
C ALA A 1137 30.14 5.52 -8.16
N PHE A 1138 29.02 5.80 -7.47
CA PHE A 1138 28.42 4.89 -6.51
C PHE A 1138 28.15 3.51 -7.12
N PHE A 1139 27.52 3.43 -8.30
CA PHE A 1139 27.32 2.14 -8.95
C PHE A 1139 28.61 1.50 -9.44
N ALA A 1140 29.60 2.29 -9.85
CA ALA A 1140 30.91 1.76 -10.19
C ALA A 1140 31.49 0.98 -9.00
N ASP A 1141 31.52 1.58 -7.82
CA ASP A 1141 32.06 0.96 -6.61
C ASP A 1141 31.23 -0.25 -6.16
N ARG A 1142 29.90 -0.09 -6.17
CA ARG A 1142 28.92 -1.15 -5.85
C ARG A 1142 29.15 -2.43 -6.66
N PHE A 1143 29.45 -2.31 -7.96
CA PHE A 1143 29.64 -3.45 -8.85
C PHE A 1143 31.11 -3.88 -9.02
N SER A 1144 32.09 -3.08 -8.55
CA SER A 1144 33.53 -3.37 -8.69
C SER A 1144 34.12 -4.24 -7.57
N GLY A 1145 33.44 -4.34 -6.41
CA GLY A 1145 33.81 -5.29 -5.36
C GLY A 1145 34.94 -4.86 -4.41
N SER A 1146 35.06 -3.56 -4.09
CA SER A 1146 35.91 -3.06 -3.00
C SER A 1146 35.11 -2.72 -1.74
N ALA A 1147 34.34 -3.69 -1.25
CA ALA A 1147 33.88 -3.79 0.14
C ALA A 1147 33.82 -5.27 0.48
N GLY A 1148 34.97 -5.82 0.89
CA GLY A 1148 34.95 -7.03 1.70
C GLY A 1148 34.22 -6.72 3.01
N ASP A 1149 33.33 -7.63 3.41
CA ASP A 1149 32.52 -7.58 4.62
C ASP A 1149 31.52 -6.43 4.74
N THR A 1150 30.29 -6.67 4.27
CA THR A 1150 29.04 -6.64 5.06
C THR A 1150 27.83 -6.57 4.12
N CYS A 1151 27.35 -7.72 3.66
CA CYS A 1151 25.92 -8.06 3.55
C CYS A 1151 25.84 -9.44 2.87
N GLY A 1152 26.02 -10.49 3.66
CA GLY A 1152 25.56 -11.81 3.26
C GLY A 1152 24.03 -11.78 3.24
N VAL A 1153 23.44 -11.31 2.15
CA VAL A 1153 22.05 -11.63 1.83
C VAL A 1153 22.06 -13.11 1.46
N VAL A 1154 21.85 -13.95 2.48
CA VAL A 1154 21.35 -15.30 2.25
C VAL A 1154 20.02 -15.11 1.54
N LEU A 1155 20.01 -15.33 0.23
CA LEU A 1155 18.77 -15.55 -0.50
C LEU A 1155 18.01 -16.66 0.27
N PRO A 1156 16.80 -16.42 0.78
CA PRO A 1156 15.98 -17.52 1.24
C PRO A 1156 15.80 -18.42 0.02
N ARG A 1157 16.31 -19.66 0.12
CA ARG A 1157 16.02 -20.69 -0.87
C ARG A 1157 14.51 -20.69 -1.09
N SER A 1158 14.12 -20.70 -2.35
CA SER A 1158 12.74 -20.97 -2.76
C SER A 1158 12.19 -22.12 -1.93
N ASN A 1159 11.28 -21.83 -1.00
CA ASN A 1159 10.54 -22.87 -0.30
C ASN A 1159 9.71 -23.59 -1.36
N GLY A 1160 10.11 -24.83 -1.67
CA GLY A 1160 9.32 -25.72 -2.48
C GLY A 1160 7.95 -25.92 -1.85
N LEU A 1161 6.94 -25.94 -2.71
CA LEU A 1161 5.59 -26.36 -2.40
C LEU A 1161 5.62 -27.79 -1.83
N SER A 1162 5.22 -27.90 -0.56
CA SER A 1162 4.49 -29.05 -0.02
C SER A 1162 3.51 -28.57 1.03
#